data_AF-A0A960WU33-F1
#
_entry.id   AF-A0A960WU33-F1
#
_cell.length_a   1.000
_cell.length_b   1.000
_cell.length_c   1.000
_cell.angle_alpha   90.00
_cell.angle_beta   90.00
_cell.angle_gamma   90.00
#
_symmetry.space_group_name_H-M   'P 1'
#
loop_
_entity.id
_entity.type
_entity.pdbx_description
1 polymer ?
#
loop_
_entity_poly.entity_id
_entity_poly.type
_entity_poly.pdbx_seq_one_letter_code
_entity_poly.pdbx_strand_id
1 'polypeptide(L)'
;MKRLVLTLVVVWFSLSLPAQDAAVNAPDRPLNLPAASFFGPAGGEKIPEDLKRWIPWVSEGLPDALAVRLHDDPATRISFWPSRLKLDASATGATFSLQVEAMGETWVLLPGGTGRWPESVQLDGKAVPVVARDGRPAIRVEASNRHTVSGSFAWPELPQQIKLPPQTGLLALTINGQVQAAPTWDADGTLWLQRQATSEPVDEDFLSLKVHSILEDGIPLWFETRIELIVAGKSREETLGSVLPAGWQLAAVGSPLPVAIDEAGLLKSQIRAGRWTITLRAFRTDSPESIAFAEGAAPAVADQALAFRGLPEFRQAEITGLAQIDVAQTQVPGEWRSLPVYRWETNAPFSLVERVRGPGERGAAPIAIQRSLWLDEDGKALTFQDRLSGPLREIRRFDAAEGHLLGSVTVNGVPQLITHNPDGGAPGFEVRSPSLDAVATGRIEDPGTSLPATGWKADADRLGGTLHLPPGYRLFAMPGADYTNGDWLTAWSLLDLFLLLLFTLAVFRLRGFLAGLLAFAAFGLAYHEPGSPRFSWLVLLIPVALVSVLPAGRWRNVANGGKWAAAAILLVSLAPFAARQIQAVIFPQLERISSYGGWRNDYDGGAAFPSSAPIQMAENMAQDSASLRKAAPQGGKKLYKDADNLKADPKAVIQTGPGVPNWTWRT
;
A
#
# COMPACT_ATOMS: atom_id res chain seq x y z
N MET A 1 6.91 -34.80 -67.18
CA MET A 1 5.83 -35.43 -66.37
C MET A 1 5.25 -34.38 -65.43
N LYS A 2 3.94 -34.14 -65.53
CA LYS A 2 2.97 -33.57 -64.56
C LYS A 2 3.45 -32.38 -63.69
N ARG A 3 3.12 -31.10 -63.99
CA ARG A 3 1.86 -30.37 -63.69
C ARG A 3 1.23 -30.72 -62.34
N LEU A 4 1.22 -29.76 -61.40
CA LEU A 4 -0.01 -29.31 -60.75
C LEU A 4 0.12 -27.85 -60.30
N VAL A 5 -0.83 -27.05 -60.77
CA VAL A 5 -1.10 -25.66 -60.42
C VAL A 5 -2.06 -25.69 -59.23
N LEU A 6 -1.85 -24.87 -58.21
CA LEU A 6 -2.89 -24.56 -57.23
C LEU A 6 -3.03 -23.04 -57.10
N THR A 7 -4.23 -22.60 -57.47
CA THR A 7 -4.73 -21.23 -57.60
C THR A 7 -5.06 -20.63 -56.24
N LEU A 8 -4.54 -19.44 -55.94
CA LEU A 8 -4.97 -18.65 -54.78
C LEU A 8 -6.03 -17.64 -55.27
N VAL A 9 -7.26 -17.77 -54.78
CA VAL A 9 -8.38 -16.87 -55.06
C VAL A 9 -8.39 -15.78 -53.98
N VAL A 10 -8.11 -14.54 -54.36
CA VAL A 10 -8.29 -13.35 -53.51
C VAL A 10 -9.55 -12.64 -53.99
N VAL A 11 -10.60 -12.62 -53.18
CA VAL A 11 -11.85 -11.90 -53.46
C VAL A 11 -11.74 -10.48 -52.90
N TRP A 12 -11.70 -9.49 -53.79
CA TRP A 12 -11.88 -8.07 -53.47
C TRP A 12 -13.37 -7.74 -53.54
N PHE A 13 -13.98 -7.32 -52.43
CA PHE A 13 -15.30 -6.68 -52.47
C PHE A 13 -15.11 -5.17 -52.54
N SER A 14 -15.42 -4.62 -53.71
CA SER A 14 -15.60 -3.18 -53.94
C SER A 14 -17.09 -2.91 -53.87
N LEU A 15 -17.57 -2.16 -52.88
CA LEU A 15 -18.93 -1.64 -52.86
C LEU A 15 -18.88 -0.11 -52.98
N SER A 16 -19.14 0.35 -54.21
CA SER A 16 -19.47 1.73 -54.55
C SER A 16 -20.99 1.88 -54.47
N LEU A 17 -21.48 2.86 -53.70
CA LEU A 17 -22.84 3.38 -53.82
C LEU A 17 -22.83 4.92 -53.65
N PRO A 18 -23.80 5.63 -54.25
CA PRO A 18 -23.59 6.91 -54.91
C PRO A 18 -23.93 8.12 -54.03
N ALA A 19 -23.36 9.27 -54.38
CA ALA A 19 -23.80 10.57 -53.89
C ALA A 19 -25.13 10.95 -54.59
N GLN A 20 -26.16 11.24 -53.79
CA GLN A 20 -27.35 11.97 -54.22
C GLN A 20 -27.61 13.10 -53.23
N ASP A 21 -27.56 14.33 -53.75
CA ASP A 21 -28.10 15.52 -53.11
C ASP A 21 -29.62 15.38 -52.90
N ALA A 22 -30.08 15.59 -51.68
CA ALA A 22 -31.46 15.90 -51.37
C ALA A 22 -31.49 16.87 -50.19
N ALA A 23 -31.64 18.15 -50.50
CA ALA A 23 -32.15 19.13 -49.56
C ALA A 23 -33.65 18.88 -49.30
N VAL A 24 -34.09 19.34 -48.11
CA VAL A 24 -35.47 19.71 -47.71
C VAL A 24 -36.19 18.76 -46.72
N ASN A 25 -36.30 19.31 -45.49
CA ASN A 25 -37.35 19.20 -44.47
C ASN A 25 -37.50 17.95 -43.59
N ALA A 26 -36.99 18.07 -42.36
CA ALA A 26 -37.59 17.47 -41.16
C ALA A 26 -37.65 18.55 -40.05
N PRO A 27 -38.72 18.58 -39.23
CA PRO A 27 -39.27 19.78 -38.61
C PRO A 27 -38.43 20.31 -37.44
N ASP A 28 -38.60 21.61 -37.14
CA ASP A 28 -38.23 22.24 -35.86
C ASP A 28 -38.81 21.42 -34.69
N ARG A 29 -38.03 20.47 -34.19
CA ARG A 29 -38.17 20.00 -32.83
C ARG A 29 -37.26 20.88 -32.00
N PRO A 30 -37.78 21.61 -30.99
CA PRO A 30 -36.89 22.17 -30.00
C PRO A 30 -36.07 21.00 -29.44
N LEU A 31 -34.75 21.13 -29.46
CA LEU A 31 -33.88 20.33 -28.62
C LEU A 31 -34.37 20.55 -27.20
N ASN A 32 -35.24 19.65 -26.73
CA ASN A 32 -35.46 19.42 -25.32
C ASN A 32 -34.14 18.82 -24.83
N LEU A 33 -33.16 19.70 -24.61
CA LEU A 33 -32.13 19.47 -23.62
C LEU A 33 -32.92 19.08 -22.36
N PRO A 34 -32.73 17.88 -21.79
CA PRO A 34 -33.29 17.63 -20.47
C PRO A 34 -32.82 18.80 -19.62
N ALA A 35 -33.77 19.53 -19.02
CA ALA A 35 -33.45 20.58 -18.09
C ALA A 35 -32.41 19.98 -17.15
N ALA A 36 -31.21 20.56 -17.11
CA ALA A 36 -30.16 20.11 -16.23
C ALA A 36 -30.76 20.15 -14.82
N SER A 37 -31.17 18.99 -14.33
CA SER A 37 -31.62 18.84 -12.96
C SER A 37 -30.37 19.01 -12.13
N PHE A 38 -30.14 20.25 -11.68
CA PHE A 38 -29.35 20.49 -10.50
C PHE A 38 -29.87 19.51 -9.44
N PHE A 39 -29.03 18.58 -9.01
CA PHE A 39 -29.28 17.78 -7.81
C PHE A 39 -29.15 18.71 -6.60
N GLY A 40 -30.13 19.60 -6.43
CA GLY A 40 -30.47 20.14 -5.12
C GLY A 40 -31.00 19.02 -4.21
N PRO A 41 -31.22 19.28 -2.91
CA PRO A 41 -31.73 18.28 -1.98
C PRO A 41 -32.96 17.61 -2.59
N ALA A 42 -32.95 16.28 -2.62
CA ALA A 42 -33.88 15.42 -3.33
C ALA A 42 -35.29 16.03 -3.39
N GLY A 43 -35.64 16.56 -4.56
CA GLY A 43 -36.99 17.01 -4.84
C GLY A 43 -37.91 15.79 -4.84
N GLY A 44 -38.63 15.60 -3.73
CA GLY A 44 -39.88 14.86 -3.71
C GLY A 44 -39.80 13.34 -3.63
N GLU A 45 -39.03 12.76 -2.72
CA GLU A 45 -39.50 11.50 -2.12
C GLU A 45 -40.62 11.85 -1.13
N LYS A 46 -41.87 11.53 -1.48
CA LYS A 46 -43.03 11.70 -0.61
C LYS A 46 -42.78 10.92 0.68
N ILE A 47 -42.35 11.62 1.73
CA ILE A 47 -42.30 11.09 3.08
C ILE A 47 -43.70 10.50 3.38
N PRO A 48 -43.80 9.20 3.70
CA PRO A 48 -45.07 8.57 4.06
C PRO A 48 -45.80 9.38 5.14
N GLU A 49 -47.12 9.52 5.03
CA GLU A 49 -47.90 10.41 5.90
C GLU A 49 -47.67 10.13 7.40
N ASP A 50 -47.57 8.85 7.76
CA ASP A 50 -47.32 8.39 9.13
C ASP A 50 -45.95 8.83 9.69
N LEU A 51 -45.00 9.14 8.81
CA LEU A 51 -43.65 9.57 9.15
C LEU A 51 -43.51 11.09 9.27
N LYS A 52 -44.45 11.88 8.73
CA LYS A 52 -44.39 13.35 8.78
C LYS A 52 -44.35 13.90 10.21
N ARG A 53 -45.09 13.28 11.13
CA ARG A 53 -45.13 13.70 12.54
C ARG A 53 -43.77 13.58 13.26
N TRP A 54 -42.86 12.76 12.73
CA TRP A 54 -41.54 12.54 13.32
C TRP A 54 -40.47 13.49 12.75
N ILE A 55 -40.76 14.22 11.67
CA ILE A 55 -39.81 15.14 11.04
C ILE A 55 -39.19 16.10 12.07
N PRO A 56 -39.97 16.82 12.91
CA PRO A 56 -39.38 17.78 13.85
C PRO A 56 -38.39 17.13 14.82
N TRP A 57 -38.69 15.90 15.29
CA TRP A 57 -37.84 15.15 16.22
C TRP A 57 -36.59 14.58 15.53
N VAL A 58 -36.71 14.04 14.32
CA VAL A 58 -35.56 13.51 13.56
C VAL A 58 -34.62 14.62 13.10
N SER A 59 -35.15 15.81 12.81
CA SER A 59 -34.35 16.99 12.46
C SER A 59 -33.77 17.71 13.68
N GLU A 60 -34.12 17.30 14.90
CA GLU A 60 -33.59 17.88 16.13
C GLU A 60 -32.08 17.60 16.22
N GLY A 61 -31.26 18.65 16.35
CA GLY A 61 -29.80 18.54 16.32
C GLY A 61 -29.16 18.54 14.92
N LEU A 62 -29.96 18.70 13.85
CA LEU A 62 -29.49 18.91 12.48
C LEU A 62 -29.83 20.34 12.01
N PRO A 63 -29.16 21.39 12.53
CA PRO A 63 -29.27 22.72 11.95
C PRO A 63 -28.91 22.65 10.46
N ASP A 64 -29.70 23.32 9.61
CA ASP A 64 -29.47 23.38 8.17
C ASP A 64 -29.60 22.04 7.42
N ALA A 65 -30.42 21.09 7.91
CA ALA A 65 -30.68 19.82 7.22
C ALA A 65 -31.12 19.99 5.74
N LEU A 66 -31.79 21.10 5.43
CA LEU A 66 -32.27 21.50 4.11
C LEU A 66 -31.29 22.37 3.32
N ALA A 67 -30.17 22.81 3.90
CA ALA A 67 -29.13 23.55 3.20
C ALA A 67 -28.41 22.67 2.17
N VAL A 68 -27.99 23.30 1.07
CA VAL A 68 -27.28 22.64 -0.02
C VAL A 68 -25.88 22.29 0.44
N ARG A 69 -25.44 21.08 0.10
CA ARG A 69 -24.07 20.64 0.33
C ARG A 69 -23.15 21.24 -0.73
N LEU A 70 -21.94 21.57 -0.33
CA LEU A 70 -20.91 21.98 -1.30
C LEU A 70 -20.59 20.79 -2.23
N HIS A 71 -20.28 21.05 -3.50
CA HIS A 71 -20.15 19.99 -4.50
C HIS A 71 -18.90 19.10 -4.28
N ASP A 72 -17.84 19.69 -3.74
CA ASP A 72 -16.51 19.13 -3.52
C ASP A 72 -16.31 18.66 -2.06
N ASP A 73 -17.10 19.20 -1.12
CA ASP A 73 -17.15 18.75 0.26
C ASP A 73 -18.60 18.49 0.74
N PRO A 74 -19.08 17.24 0.73
CA PRO A 74 -20.43 16.91 1.15
C PRO A 74 -20.67 17.04 2.65
N ALA A 75 -19.63 17.25 3.47
CA ALA A 75 -19.76 17.55 4.90
C ALA A 75 -20.07 19.05 5.13
N THR A 76 -19.63 19.93 4.23
CA THR A 76 -19.88 21.36 4.29
C THR A 76 -21.28 21.70 3.72
N ARG A 77 -22.05 22.48 4.48
CA ARG A 77 -23.39 22.95 4.10
C ARG A 77 -23.40 24.47 3.94
N ILE A 78 -24.09 24.93 2.89
CA ILE A 78 -24.24 26.34 2.55
C ILE A 78 -25.61 26.81 3.01
N SER A 79 -25.66 27.57 4.11
CA SER A 79 -26.92 28.06 4.70
C SER A 79 -27.55 29.22 3.92
N PHE A 80 -26.81 29.87 3.01
CA PHE A 80 -27.34 30.87 2.09
C PHE A 80 -26.56 30.99 0.79
N TRP A 81 -27.23 31.44 -0.27
CA TRP A 81 -26.65 31.72 -1.57
C TRP A 81 -26.82 33.21 -1.95
N PRO A 82 -25.73 33.99 -2.02
CA PRO A 82 -25.78 35.34 -2.58
C PRO A 82 -25.81 35.24 -4.11
N SER A 83 -26.85 35.80 -4.73
CA SER A 83 -27.05 35.69 -6.18
C SER A 83 -26.34 36.82 -6.92
N ARG A 84 -26.91 38.03 -6.98
CA ARG A 84 -26.34 39.18 -7.66
C ARG A 84 -26.22 40.36 -6.70
N LEU A 85 -25.02 40.96 -6.66
CA LEU A 85 -24.78 42.26 -6.06
C LEU A 85 -24.83 43.32 -7.15
N LYS A 86 -25.77 44.27 -7.04
CA LYS A 86 -25.74 45.52 -7.80
C LYS A 86 -25.10 46.59 -6.93
N LEU A 87 -24.09 47.28 -7.45
CA LEU A 87 -23.45 48.43 -6.80
C LEU A 87 -23.43 49.60 -7.78
N ASP A 88 -24.09 50.69 -7.41
CA ASP A 88 -24.12 51.94 -8.18
C ASP A 88 -23.38 53.01 -7.37
N ALA A 89 -22.15 53.31 -7.77
CA ALA A 89 -21.26 54.23 -7.10
C ALA A 89 -21.19 55.58 -7.82
N SER A 90 -21.19 56.66 -7.04
CA SER A 90 -21.04 58.04 -7.51
C SER A 90 -19.88 58.72 -6.78
N ALA A 91 -19.58 59.96 -7.18
CA ALA A 91 -18.57 60.80 -6.54
C ALA A 91 -18.77 60.96 -5.02
N THR A 92 -20.00 60.89 -4.51
CA THR A 92 -20.32 61.21 -3.10
C THR A 92 -21.07 60.10 -2.36
N GLY A 93 -21.31 58.95 -2.99
CA GLY A 93 -21.92 57.81 -2.30
C GLY A 93 -22.08 56.60 -3.20
N ALA A 94 -22.76 55.58 -2.70
CA ALA A 94 -23.22 54.47 -3.50
C ALA A 94 -24.54 53.92 -3.00
N THR A 95 -25.24 53.17 -3.85
CA THR A 95 -26.35 52.30 -3.43
C THR A 95 -26.02 50.88 -3.81
N PHE A 96 -26.43 49.93 -2.97
CA PHE A 96 -26.30 48.52 -3.29
C PHE A 96 -27.63 47.78 -3.13
N SER A 97 -27.79 46.72 -3.91
CA SER A 97 -28.84 45.74 -3.74
C SER A 97 -28.23 44.35 -3.91
N LEU A 98 -28.36 43.54 -2.87
CA LEU A 98 -27.88 42.17 -2.80
C LEU A 98 -29.09 41.24 -2.68
N GLN A 99 -29.23 40.35 -3.65
CA GLN A 99 -30.25 39.31 -3.63
C GLN A 99 -29.69 38.05 -2.96
N VAL A 100 -30.33 37.57 -1.90
CA VAL A 100 -29.88 36.44 -1.09
C VAL A 100 -30.97 35.38 -1.01
N GLU A 101 -30.60 34.12 -1.15
CA GLU A 101 -31.47 32.96 -0.93
C GLU A 101 -31.02 32.26 0.35
N ALA A 102 -31.79 32.35 1.43
CA ALA A 102 -31.40 31.86 2.76
C ALA A 102 -32.14 30.57 3.10
N MET A 103 -31.44 29.44 3.14
CA MET A 103 -32.05 28.12 3.38
C MET A 103 -32.10 27.76 4.86
N GLY A 104 -31.37 28.52 5.68
CA GLY A 104 -31.36 28.46 7.13
C GLY A 104 -31.19 29.85 7.72
N GLU A 105 -31.37 29.98 9.04
CA GLU A 105 -31.07 31.22 9.74
C GLU A 105 -29.56 31.47 9.70
N THR A 106 -29.13 32.62 9.18
CA THR A 106 -27.71 32.86 8.90
C THR A 106 -27.33 34.34 8.97
N TRP A 107 -26.02 34.58 8.91
CA TRP A 107 -25.43 35.91 8.85
C TRP A 107 -24.96 36.22 7.44
N VAL A 108 -25.48 37.31 6.88
CA VAL A 108 -25.12 37.78 5.54
C VAL A 108 -24.17 38.96 5.70
N LEU A 109 -22.95 38.81 5.18
CA LEU A 109 -21.98 39.90 5.08
C LEU A 109 -22.44 40.90 4.01
N LEU A 110 -22.29 42.19 4.31
CA LEU A 110 -22.61 43.28 3.40
C LEU A 110 -21.33 43.85 2.77
N PRO A 111 -21.43 44.55 1.62
CA PRO A 111 -20.33 45.37 1.14
C PRO A 111 -19.92 46.39 2.20
N GLY A 112 -18.63 46.73 2.25
CA GLY A 112 -18.04 47.61 3.26
C GLY A 112 -17.01 46.91 4.16
N GLY A 113 -16.28 47.71 4.92
CA GLY A 113 -15.18 47.24 5.78
C GLY A 113 -14.91 48.21 6.92
N THR A 114 -13.78 48.03 7.61
CA THR A 114 -13.36 48.92 8.70
C THR A 114 -13.34 50.39 8.24
N GLY A 115 -14.16 51.22 8.89
CA GLY A 115 -14.28 52.65 8.61
C GLY A 115 -15.26 53.04 7.49
N ARG A 116 -15.89 52.08 6.80
CA ARG A 116 -16.90 52.36 5.76
C ARG A 116 -18.00 51.31 5.77
N TRP A 117 -19.03 51.56 6.57
CA TRP A 117 -20.21 50.71 6.66
C TRP A 117 -21.35 51.24 5.80
N PRO A 118 -22.22 50.35 5.31
CA PRO A 118 -23.44 50.77 4.67
C PRO A 118 -24.40 51.39 5.69
N GLU A 119 -25.07 52.44 5.27
CA GLU A 119 -26.12 53.16 5.96
C GLU A 119 -27.50 52.77 5.40
N SER A 120 -28.55 53.08 6.15
CA SER A 120 -29.96 52.89 5.74
C SER A 120 -30.25 51.47 5.22
N VAL A 121 -29.64 50.46 5.84
CA VAL A 121 -29.76 49.06 5.40
C VAL A 121 -31.18 48.53 5.65
N GLN A 122 -31.75 47.92 4.62
CA GLN A 122 -33.08 47.33 4.63
C GLN A 122 -33.02 45.87 4.19
N LEU A 123 -33.80 45.03 4.85
CA LEU A 123 -34.13 43.66 4.44
C LEU A 123 -35.59 43.66 3.99
N ASP A 124 -35.84 43.37 2.71
CA ASP A 124 -37.18 43.37 2.10
C ASP A 124 -37.97 44.66 2.37
N GLY A 125 -37.27 45.80 2.32
CA GLY A 125 -37.85 47.13 2.54
C GLY A 125 -38.05 47.53 4.00
N LYS A 126 -37.67 46.68 4.97
CA LYS A 126 -37.72 46.99 6.40
C LYS A 126 -36.32 47.29 6.92
N ALA A 127 -36.18 48.37 7.70
CA ALA A 127 -34.90 48.72 8.31
C ALA A 127 -34.42 47.61 9.25
N VAL A 128 -33.14 47.24 9.14
CA VAL A 128 -32.52 46.16 9.95
C VAL A 128 -31.23 46.63 10.60
N PRO A 129 -30.91 46.17 11.83
CA PRO A 129 -29.66 46.49 12.48
C PRO A 129 -28.49 45.81 11.80
N VAL A 130 -27.43 46.57 11.53
CA VAL A 130 -26.15 46.07 11.02
C VAL A 130 -25.19 45.89 12.20
N VAL A 131 -24.53 44.74 12.27
CA VAL A 131 -23.57 44.42 13.34
C VAL A 131 -22.22 44.00 12.75
N ALA A 132 -21.18 44.01 13.57
CA ALA A 132 -19.85 43.59 13.16
C ALA A 132 -19.73 42.06 13.27
N ARG A 133 -19.27 41.42 12.21
CA ARG A 133 -18.83 40.02 12.19
C ARG A 133 -17.47 39.95 11.51
N ASP A 134 -16.45 39.49 12.23
CA ASP A 134 -15.07 39.41 11.72
C ASP A 134 -14.56 40.72 11.09
N GLY A 135 -14.90 41.85 11.72
CA GLY A 135 -14.54 43.19 11.25
C GLY A 135 -15.33 43.70 10.04
N ARG A 136 -16.37 42.99 9.59
CA ARG A 136 -17.21 43.34 8.43
C ARG A 136 -18.68 43.61 8.84
N PRO A 137 -19.40 44.50 8.13
CA PRO A 137 -20.82 44.73 8.37
C PRO A 137 -21.64 43.50 7.97
N ALA A 138 -22.57 43.08 8.83
CA ALA A 138 -23.42 41.91 8.61
C ALA A 138 -24.83 42.13 9.15
N ILE A 139 -25.80 41.42 8.57
CA ILE A 139 -27.19 41.35 9.06
C ILE A 139 -27.58 39.90 9.31
N ARG A 140 -28.53 39.69 10.22
CA ARG A 140 -29.13 38.39 10.46
C ARG A 140 -30.32 38.22 9.51
N VAL A 141 -30.37 37.09 8.83
CA VAL A 141 -31.44 36.74 7.88
C VAL A 141 -32.05 35.42 8.32
N GLU A 142 -33.38 35.40 8.43
CA GLU A 142 -34.12 34.18 8.78
C GLU A 142 -34.21 33.23 7.59
N ALA A 143 -34.56 31.97 7.84
CA ALA A 143 -34.70 30.99 6.77
C ALA A 143 -35.91 31.34 5.88
N SER A 144 -35.65 31.76 4.64
CA SER A 144 -36.67 31.92 3.59
C SER A 144 -36.02 31.95 2.20
N ASN A 145 -36.75 31.47 1.19
CA ASN A 145 -36.19 31.22 -0.13
C ASN A 145 -35.52 32.45 -0.76
N ARG A 146 -36.03 33.69 -0.59
CA ARG A 146 -35.40 34.88 -1.21
C ARG A 146 -35.63 36.15 -0.42
N HIS A 147 -34.55 36.91 -0.25
CA HIS A 147 -34.51 38.21 0.40
C HIS A 147 -33.75 39.23 -0.47
N THR A 148 -34.22 40.47 -0.45
CA THR A 148 -33.48 41.61 -1.01
C THR A 148 -32.90 42.45 0.12
N VAL A 149 -31.58 42.51 0.18
CA VAL A 149 -30.87 43.44 1.06
C VAL A 149 -30.48 44.67 0.26
N SER A 150 -30.82 45.85 0.75
CA SER A 150 -30.40 47.11 0.14
C SER A 150 -29.80 48.04 1.18
N GLY A 151 -29.02 49.00 0.72
CA GLY A 151 -28.48 50.05 1.56
C GLY A 151 -27.69 51.05 0.73
N SER A 152 -27.17 52.05 1.40
CA SER A 152 -26.41 53.13 0.78
C SER A 152 -25.08 53.35 1.48
N PHE A 153 -24.18 54.05 0.81
CA PHE A 153 -22.95 54.56 1.39
C PHE A 153 -22.91 56.06 1.17
N ALA A 154 -22.40 56.78 2.16
CA ALA A 154 -22.05 58.19 2.05
C ALA A 154 -20.54 58.33 2.18
N TRP A 155 -19.93 59.06 1.25
CA TRP A 155 -18.51 59.43 1.32
C TRP A 155 -18.29 60.81 0.72
N PRO A 156 -17.32 61.59 1.21
CA PRO A 156 -17.04 62.93 0.68
C PRO A 156 -16.47 62.88 -0.75
N GLU A 157 -15.76 61.81 -1.10
CA GLU A 157 -15.19 61.55 -2.42
C GLU A 157 -15.21 60.04 -2.71
N LEU A 158 -15.29 59.67 -4.00
CA LEU A 158 -15.33 58.28 -4.44
C LEU A 158 -14.03 57.58 -4.00
N PRO A 159 -14.10 56.57 -3.11
CA PRO A 159 -12.91 55.92 -2.60
C PRO A 159 -12.22 55.10 -3.68
N GLN A 160 -10.92 54.85 -3.50
CA GLN A 160 -10.17 53.99 -4.43
C GLN A 160 -10.68 52.55 -4.44
N GLN A 161 -11.09 52.04 -3.28
CA GLN A 161 -11.50 50.64 -3.11
C GLN A 161 -12.62 50.47 -2.09
N ILE A 162 -13.39 49.40 -2.26
CA ILE A 162 -14.41 48.92 -1.32
C ILE A 162 -14.32 47.39 -1.19
N LYS A 163 -14.59 46.87 0.00
CA LYS A 163 -14.63 45.43 0.25
C LYS A 163 -16.00 44.86 -0.10
N LEU A 164 -16.01 43.80 -0.89
CA LEU A 164 -17.19 42.97 -1.16
C LEU A 164 -17.18 41.74 -0.26
N PRO A 165 -18.36 41.15 0.03
CA PRO A 165 -18.44 39.82 0.62
C PRO A 165 -17.69 38.80 -0.26
N PRO A 166 -16.83 37.93 0.29
CA PRO A 166 -16.07 36.95 -0.50
C PRO A 166 -16.97 35.95 -1.22
N GLN A 167 -18.21 35.77 -0.74
CA GLN A 167 -19.23 34.93 -1.39
C GLN A 167 -19.85 35.59 -2.64
N THR A 168 -19.48 36.83 -3.00
CA THR A 168 -20.04 37.52 -4.18
C THR A 168 -19.56 36.88 -5.48
N GLY A 169 -20.43 36.14 -6.17
CA GLY A 169 -20.12 35.55 -7.48
C GLY A 169 -20.48 36.42 -8.68
N LEU A 170 -21.51 37.28 -8.57
CA LEU A 170 -21.97 38.15 -9.66
C LEU A 170 -22.07 39.61 -9.20
N LEU A 171 -21.33 40.49 -9.88
CA LEU A 171 -21.32 41.93 -9.63
C LEU A 171 -21.82 42.69 -10.86
N ALA A 172 -22.86 43.50 -10.68
CA ALA A 172 -23.26 44.54 -11.63
C ALA A 172 -22.79 45.89 -11.06
N LEU A 173 -21.73 46.45 -11.65
CA LEU A 173 -21.11 47.69 -11.17
C LEU A 173 -21.37 48.84 -12.13
N THR A 174 -21.86 49.94 -11.58
CA THR A 174 -21.93 51.25 -12.26
C THR A 174 -21.10 52.24 -11.47
N ILE A 175 -20.27 53.04 -12.15
CA ILE A 175 -19.49 54.12 -11.54
C ILE A 175 -19.80 55.40 -12.29
N ASN A 176 -20.30 56.43 -11.59
CA ASN A 176 -20.69 57.72 -12.15
C ASN A 176 -21.61 57.58 -13.39
N GLY A 177 -22.58 56.66 -13.32
CA GLY A 177 -23.52 56.37 -14.41
C GLY A 177 -22.95 55.50 -15.55
N GLN A 178 -21.67 55.15 -15.53
CA GLN A 178 -21.05 54.27 -16.53
C GLN A 178 -21.01 52.82 -16.06
N VAL A 179 -21.62 51.93 -16.84
CA VAL A 179 -21.60 50.48 -16.60
C VAL A 179 -20.19 49.93 -16.81
N GLN A 180 -19.70 49.22 -15.80
CA GLN A 180 -18.44 48.49 -15.88
C GLN A 180 -18.73 47.09 -16.40
N ALA A 181 -18.36 46.81 -17.66
CA ALA A 181 -18.70 45.54 -18.32
C ALA A 181 -17.92 44.33 -17.75
N ALA A 182 -16.72 44.56 -17.22
CA ALA A 182 -15.86 43.53 -16.63
C ALA A 182 -15.17 44.07 -15.35
N PRO A 183 -15.93 44.25 -14.25
CA PRO A 183 -15.34 44.68 -13.00
C PRO A 183 -14.40 43.58 -12.48
N THR A 184 -13.22 43.98 -11.99
CA THR A 184 -12.23 43.07 -11.42
C THR A 184 -12.07 43.36 -9.93
N TRP A 185 -11.97 42.31 -9.13
CA TRP A 185 -11.69 42.39 -7.70
C TRP A 185 -10.74 41.27 -7.28
N ASP A 186 -10.00 41.50 -6.21
CA ASP A 186 -9.04 40.54 -5.69
C ASP A 186 -9.74 39.39 -4.94
N ALA A 187 -9.06 38.26 -4.76
CA ALA A 187 -9.61 37.06 -4.11
C ALA A 187 -10.12 37.31 -2.68
N ASP A 188 -9.63 38.36 -2.01
CA ASP A 188 -10.05 38.78 -0.67
C ASP A 188 -11.28 39.73 -0.67
N GLY A 189 -11.88 39.96 -1.85
CA GLY A 189 -13.05 40.79 -2.09
C GLY A 189 -12.74 42.28 -2.33
N THR A 190 -11.50 42.68 -2.60
CA THR A 190 -11.17 44.09 -2.85
C THR A 190 -11.61 44.54 -4.24
N LEU A 191 -12.66 45.36 -4.32
CA LEU A 191 -13.10 46.01 -5.55
C LEU A 191 -12.46 47.39 -5.69
N TRP A 192 -11.78 47.63 -6.81
CA TRP A 192 -11.19 48.93 -7.14
C TRP A 192 -12.20 49.79 -7.90
N LEU A 193 -12.60 50.93 -7.32
CA LEU A 193 -13.53 51.91 -7.91
C LEU A 193 -12.80 53.03 -8.67
N GLN A 194 -11.54 53.31 -8.30
CA GLN A 194 -10.63 54.18 -9.04
C GLN A 194 -9.27 53.50 -9.16
N ARG A 195 -8.74 53.40 -10.38
CA ARG A 195 -7.37 52.92 -10.63
C ARG A 195 -6.52 54.14 -10.95
N GLN A 196 -5.57 54.51 -10.08
CA GLN A 196 -4.50 55.39 -10.49
C GLN A 196 -3.67 54.65 -11.54
N ALA A 197 -3.75 55.11 -12.78
CA ALA A 197 -2.75 54.74 -13.77
C ALA A 197 -1.46 55.44 -13.34
N THR A 198 -0.63 54.75 -12.57
CA THR A 198 0.77 55.14 -12.40
C THR A 198 1.42 54.91 -13.75
N SER A 199 1.39 55.93 -14.60
CA SER A 199 2.16 55.96 -15.84
C SER A 199 3.60 56.30 -15.49
N GLU A 200 4.29 55.39 -14.82
CA GLU A 200 5.72 55.30 -15.07
C GLU A 200 5.89 54.79 -16.51
N PRO A 201 6.79 55.38 -17.32
CA PRO A 201 7.04 54.91 -18.66
C PRO A 201 7.51 53.45 -18.55
N VAL A 202 6.66 52.53 -18.97
CA VAL A 202 6.98 51.11 -18.95
C VAL A 202 8.01 50.88 -20.06
N ASP A 203 9.23 50.53 -19.65
CA ASP A 203 10.24 49.92 -20.51
C ASP A 203 9.63 48.71 -21.24
N GLU A 204 10.25 48.34 -22.37
CA GLU A 204 9.84 47.30 -23.32
C GLU A 204 9.02 46.12 -22.71
N ASP A 205 7.98 45.69 -23.44
CA ASP A 205 7.16 44.53 -23.06
C ASP A 205 8.06 43.31 -22.81
N PHE A 206 8.04 42.78 -21.58
CA PHE A 206 8.85 41.63 -21.17
C PHE A 206 7.95 40.46 -20.77
N LEU A 207 8.26 39.29 -21.29
CA LEU A 207 7.59 38.04 -20.95
C LEU A 207 8.63 36.94 -20.82
N SER A 208 8.67 36.32 -19.64
CA SER A 208 9.46 35.12 -19.40
C SER A 208 8.55 34.00 -18.92
N LEU A 209 8.70 32.82 -19.53
CA LEU A 209 7.99 31.61 -19.16
C LEU A 209 8.98 30.58 -18.66
N LYS A 210 8.56 29.85 -17.63
CA LYS A 210 9.21 28.63 -17.18
C LYS A 210 8.17 27.55 -17.00
N VAL A 211 8.43 26.38 -17.57
CA VAL A 211 7.50 25.25 -17.50
C VAL A 211 8.15 24.09 -16.77
N HIS A 212 7.39 23.50 -15.87
CA HIS A 212 7.72 22.28 -15.17
C HIS A 212 6.56 21.31 -15.32
N SER A 213 6.84 20.04 -15.58
CA SER A 213 5.81 19.03 -15.72
C SER A 213 6.08 17.84 -14.80
N ILE A 214 5.03 17.12 -14.42
CA ILE A 214 5.11 15.82 -13.76
C ILE A 214 4.23 14.81 -14.50
N LEU A 215 4.81 13.65 -14.81
CA LEU A 215 4.10 12.47 -15.29
C LEU A 215 3.90 11.50 -14.13
N GLU A 216 2.65 11.18 -13.81
CA GLU A 216 2.27 10.23 -12.76
C GLU A 216 1.76 8.94 -13.41
N ASP A 217 2.36 7.81 -13.04
CA ASP A 217 1.97 6.50 -13.52
C ASP A 217 0.64 6.03 -12.89
N GLY A 218 -0.16 5.29 -13.66
CA GLY A 218 -1.48 4.82 -13.22
C GLY A 218 -2.45 4.55 -14.37
N ILE A 219 -3.69 4.19 -14.02
CA ILE A 219 -4.82 4.10 -14.94
C ILE A 219 -5.93 5.00 -14.39
N PRO A 220 -6.14 6.20 -14.96
CA PRO A 220 -5.43 6.79 -16.10
C PRO A 220 -4.03 7.31 -15.74
N LEU A 221 -3.20 7.54 -16.75
CA LEU A 221 -1.95 8.30 -16.62
C LEU A 221 -2.29 9.77 -16.40
N TRP A 222 -1.54 10.46 -15.54
CA TRP A 222 -1.73 11.88 -15.24
C TRP A 222 -0.52 12.72 -15.65
N PHE A 223 -0.78 13.88 -16.23
CA PHE A 223 0.22 14.88 -16.62
C PHE A 223 -0.18 16.21 -16.03
N GLU A 224 0.65 16.75 -15.14
CA GLU A 224 0.46 18.09 -14.61
C GLU A 224 1.53 19.02 -15.14
N THR A 225 1.10 20.17 -15.68
CA THR A 225 1.98 21.23 -16.20
C THR A 225 1.84 22.46 -15.32
N ARG A 226 2.96 22.96 -14.79
CA ARG A 226 3.04 24.22 -14.04
C ARG A 226 3.85 25.24 -14.84
N ILE A 227 3.23 26.38 -15.10
CA ILE A 227 3.77 27.47 -15.90
C ILE A 227 3.96 28.67 -14.98
N GLU A 228 5.21 29.10 -14.80
CA GLU A 228 5.55 30.33 -14.11
C GLU A 228 5.77 31.43 -15.13
N LEU A 229 5.08 32.55 -14.96
CA LEU A 229 5.15 33.72 -15.83
C LEU A 229 5.69 34.91 -15.06
N ILE A 230 6.64 35.61 -15.67
CA ILE A 230 7.06 36.94 -15.24
C ILE A 230 6.75 37.89 -16.38
N VAL A 231 5.88 38.86 -16.10
CA VAL A 231 5.37 39.81 -17.10
C VAL A 231 5.68 41.22 -16.64
N ALA A 232 6.26 42.03 -17.53
CA ALA A 232 6.27 43.48 -17.45
C ALA A 232 5.66 44.06 -18.73
N GLY A 233 5.05 45.24 -18.66
CA GLY A 233 4.31 45.80 -19.77
C GLY A 233 2.83 46.03 -19.49
N LYS A 234 2.12 46.45 -20.53
CA LYS A 234 0.67 46.65 -20.48
C LYS A 234 -0.07 45.31 -20.49
N SER A 235 -1.31 45.32 -20.00
CA SER A 235 -2.16 44.14 -20.11
C SER A 235 -2.53 43.89 -21.57
N ARG A 236 -2.41 42.64 -22.02
CA ARG A 236 -2.66 42.22 -23.41
C ARG A 236 -3.00 40.74 -23.47
N GLU A 237 -3.62 40.32 -24.57
CA GLU A 237 -3.76 38.90 -24.89
C GLU A 237 -2.44 38.41 -25.51
N GLU A 238 -1.95 37.28 -25.04
CA GLU A 238 -0.71 36.66 -25.50
C GLU A 238 -0.94 35.17 -25.77
N THR A 239 -0.37 34.67 -26.87
CA THR A 239 -0.34 33.24 -27.16
C THR A 239 0.95 32.66 -26.62
N LEU A 240 0.85 31.83 -25.58
CA LEU A 240 2.00 31.33 -24.82
C LEU A 240 2.63 30.09 -25.43
N GLY A 241 1.93 29.40 -26.34
CA GLY A 241 2.38 28.16 -26.97
C GLY A 241 1.69 26.90 -26.43
N SER A 242 2.02 25.75 -26.99
CA SER A 242 1.47 24.45 -26.59
C SER A 242 2.07 23.98 -25.26
N VAL A 243 1.21 23.60 -24.32
CA VAL A 243 1.61 23.23 -22.94
C VAL A 243 1.19 21.82 -22.54
N LEU A 244 0.50 21.10 -23.43
CA LEU A 244 0.11 19.71 -23.26
C LEU A 244 0.65 18.86 -24.42
N PRO A 245 1.17 17.64 -24.15
CA PRO A 245 1.53 16.70 -25.21
C PRO A 245 0.28 16.19 -25.94
N ALA A 246 0.47 15.64 -27.14
CA ALA A 246 -0.62 15.11 -27.95
C ALA A 246 -1.34 13.93 -27.26
N GLY A 247 -2.67 13.90 -27.37
CA GLY A 247 -3.52 12.82 -26.83
C GLY A 247 -3.88 12.95 -25.35
N TRP A 248 -3.45 14.02 -24.67
CA TRP A 248 -3.84 14.30 -23.29
C TRP A 248 -5.14 15.11 -23.22
N GLN A 249 -6.05 14.70 -22.34
CA GLN A 249 -7.34 15.36 -22.11
C GLN A 249 -7.27 16.25 -20.87
N LEU A 250 -7.59 17.53 -21.04
CA LEU A 250 -7.58 18.52 -19.95
C LEU A 250 -8.69 18.22 -18.93
N ALA A 251 -8.31 18.09 -17.65
CA ALA A 251 -9.24 17.85 -16.55
C ALA A 251 -9.47 19.08 -15.68
N ALA A 252 -8.43 19.88 -15.45
CA ALA A 252 -8.52 21.06 -14.60
C ALA A 252 -7.49 22.13 -14.99
N VAL A 253 -7.86 23.40 -14.78
CA VAL A 253 -6.98 24.56 -14.93
C VAL A 253 -7.12 25.45 -13.70
N GLY A 254 -6.01 25.69 -13.01
CA GLY A 254 -5.89 26.70 -11.97
C GLY A 254 -5.09 27.88 -12.48
N SER A 255 -5.71 29.06 -12.58
CA SER A 255 -5.02 30.27 -13.08
C SER A 255 -5.56 31.53 -12.40
N PRO A 256 -4.68 32.45 -11.95
CA PRO A 256 -5.07 33.79 -11.51
C PRO A 256 -5.32 34.76 -12.69
N LEU A 257 -5.01 34.34 -13.92
CA LEU A 257 -5.23 35.08 -15.16
C LEU A 257 -6.32 34.41 -16.00
N PRO A 258 -7.11 35.17 -16.78
CA PRO A 258 -7.98 34.59 -17.80
C PRO A 258 -7.16 33.77 -18.80
N VAL A 259 -7.57 32.53 -19.06
CA VAL A 259 -6.87 31.59 -19.93
C VAL A 259 -7.86 30.84 -20.83
N ALA A 260 -7.41 30.51 -22.04
CA ALA A 260 -8.11 29.64 -22.96
C ALA A 260 -7.11 28.62 -23.53
N ILE A 261 -7.51 27.36 -23.61
CA ILE A 261 -6.68 26.25 -24.12
C ILE A 261 -7.51 25.49 -25.15
N ASP A 262 -6.91 25.20 -26.30
CA ASP A 262 -7.56 24.38 -27.33
C ASP A 262 -7.24 22.88 -27.18
N GLU A 263 -7.83 22.05 -28.05
CA GLU A 263 -7.63 20.60 -28.03
C GLU A 263 -6.18 20.17 -28.34
N ALA A 264 -5.40 21.03 -29.01
CA ALA A 264 -3.99 20.81 -29.30
C ALA A 264 -3.07 21.29 -28.15
N GLY A 265 -3.67 21.78 -27.06
CA GLY A 265 -2.95 22.28 -25.88
C GLY A 265 -2.35 23.67 -26.05
N LEU A 266 -2.72 24.44 -27.08
CA LEU A 266 -2.27 25.81 -27.28
C LEU A 266 -2.89 26.74 -26.24
N LEU A 267 -2.06 27.34 -25.39
CA LEU A 267 -2.50 28.23 -24.34
C LEU A 267 -2.48 29.70 -24.78
N LYS A 268 -3.60 30.38 -24.59
CA LYS A 268 -3.72 31.85 -24.64
C LYS A 268 -4.05 32.40 -23.27
N SER A 269 -3.49 33.54 -22.92
CA SER A 269 -3.79 34.20 -21.65
C SER A 269 -3.87 35.72 -21.80
N GLN A 270 -4.76 36.34 -21.03
CA GLN A 270 -4.75 37.79 -20.83
C GLN A 270 -3.73 38.12 -19.74
N ILE A 271 -2.50 38.41 -20.16
CA ILE A 271 -1.40 38.71 -19.26
C ILE A 271 -1.45 40.15 -18.77
N ARG A 272 -0.85 40.38 -17.60
CA ARG A 272 -0.65 41.71 -16.99
C ARG A 272 0.62 41.70 -16.16
N ALA A 273 1.20 42.87 -15.90
CA ALA A 273 2.42 43.00 -15.12
C ALA A 273 2.32 42.26 -13.77
N GLY A 274 3.34 41.46 -13.44
CA GLY A 274 3.38 40.65 -12.23
C GLY A 274 4.02 39.28 -12.43
N ARG A 275 3.99 38.49 -11.35
CA ARG A 275 4.39 37.07 -11.35
C ARG A 275 3.16 36.21 -11.18
N TRP A 276 2.97 35.26 -12.07
CA TRP A 276 1.76 34.44 -12.12
C TRP A 276 2.12 32.97 -12.27
N THR A 277 1.27 32.09 -11.76
CA THR A 277 1.43 30.64 -11.91
C THR A 277 0.13 30.06 -12.47
N ILE A 278 0.24 29.35 -13.58
CA ILE A 278 -0.86 28.61 -14.21
C ILE A 278 -0.57 27.12 -14.03
N THR A 279 -1.54 26.35 -13.52
CA THR A 279 -1.42 24.90 -13.34
C THR A 279 -2.49 24.19 -14.15
N LEU A 280 -2.09 23.18 -14.90
CA LEU A 280 -2.97 22.34 -15.70
C LEU A 280 -2.85 20.89 -15.21
N ARG A 281 -3.96 20.18 -15.05
CA ARG A 281 -3.96 18.72 -14.93
C ARG A 281 -4.68 18.11 -16.11
N ALA A 282 -4.03 17.15 -16.75
CA ALA A 282 -4.58 16.38 -17.85
C ALA A 282 -4.39 14.89 -17.58
N PHE A 283 -5.23 14.06 -18.18
CA PHE A 283 -5.10 12.60 -18.12
C PHE A 283 -5.17 11.98 -19.52
N ARG A 284 -4.72 10.74 -19.62
CA ARG A 284 -4.99 9.87 -20.77
C ARG A 284 -5.28 8.45 -20.31
N THR A 285 -6.13 7.75 -21.03
CA THR A 285 -6.64 6.42 -20.64
C THR A 285 -5.95 5.27 -21.37
N ASP A 286 -5.13 5.58 -22.37
CA ASP A 286 -4.35 4.63 -23.17
C ASP A 286 -2.88 4.60 -22.72
N SER A 287 -2.13 3.61 -23.21
CA SER A 287 -0.68 3.47 -22.96
C SER A 287 0.12 3.99 -24.16
N PRO A 288 0.68 5.22 -24.12
CA PRO A 288 1.44 5.76 -25.24
C PRO A 288 2.74 4.99 -25.46
N GLU A 289 3.00 4.61 -26.71
CA GLU A 289 4.34 4.16 -27.13
C GLU A 289 5.34 5.32 -27.11
N SER A 290 4.86 6.53 -27.41
CA SER A 290 5.65 7.76 -27.46
C SER A 290 4.84 8.94 -26.95
N ILE A 291 5.49 9.84 -26.21
CA ILE A 291 4.94 11.07 -25.68
C ILE A 291 5.69 12.23 -26.33
N ALA A 292 4.96 13.07 -27.06
CA ALA A 292 5.46 14.24 -27.76
C ALA A 292 4.34 15.28 -27.90
N PHE A 293 4.71 16.52 -28.23
CA PHE A 293 3.74 17.51 -28.73
C PHE A 293 3.23 17.12 -30.12
N ALA A 294 2.05 17.64 -30.51
CA ALA A 294 1.49 17.39 -31.82
C ALA A 294 2.42 17.92 -32.94
N GLU A 295 2.41 17.26 -34.11
CA GLU A 295 3.20 17.70 -35.25
C GLU A 295 2.80 19.14 -35.66
N GLY A 296 3.78 20.02 -35.82
CA GLY A 296 3.56 21.43 -36.12
C GLY A 296 3.12 22.31 -34.94
N ALA A 297 2.98 21.74 -33.73
CA ALA A 297 2.78 22.53 -32.52
C ALA A 297 4.00 23.42 -32.23
N ALA A 298 3.76 24.57 -31.60
CA ALA A 298 4.79 25.46 -31.08
C ALA A 298 4.79 25.39 -29.55
N PRO A 299 5.59 24.51 -28.91
CA PRO A 299 5.65 24.40 -27.46
C PRO A 299 5.99 25.73 -26.79
N ALA A 300 5.44 25.96 -25.60
CA ALA A 300 5.64 27.23 -24.88
C ALA A 300 7.09 27.53 -24.49
N VAL A 301 7.92 26.50 -24.40
CA VAL A 301 9.35 26.58 -24.10
C VAL A 301 10.13 25.55 -24.94
N ALA A 302 11.40 25.82 -25.22
CA ALA A 302 12.27 24.90 -25.96
C ALA A 302 12.64 23.65 -25.13
N ASP A 303 12.75 23.79 -23.81
CA ASP A 303 12.95 22.69 -22.89
C ASP A 303 12.23 22.92 -21.55
N GLN A 304 11.97 21.83 -20.84
CA GLN A 304 11.35 21.84 -19.52
C GLN A 304 11.88 20.70 -18.64
N ALA A 305 11.73 20.85 -17.33
CA ALA A 305 11.98 19.76 -16.39
C ALA A 305 10.73 18.89 -16.27
N LEU A 306 10.89 17.57 -16.46
CA LEU A 306 9.85 16.58 -16.32
C LEU A 306 10.15 15.68 -15.11
N ALA A 307 9.37 15.79 -14.05
CA ALA A 307 9.41 14.85 -12.94
C ALA A 307 8.61 13.58 -13.29
N PHE A 308 9.03 12.44 -12.77
CA PHE A 308 8.29 11.18 -12.93
C PHE A 308 7.94 10.58 -11.58
N ARG A 309 6.65 10.34 -11.36
CA ARG A 309 6.14 9.60 -10.21
C ARG A 309 5.67 8.23 -10.69
N GLY A 310 6.55 7.23 -10.58
CA GLY A 310 6.19 5.84 -10.82
C GLY A 310 5.30 5.29 -9.70
N LEU A 311 4.56 4.23 -10.02
CA LEU A 311 3.70 3.49 -9.09
C LEU A 311 4.18 2.01 -9.05
N PRO A 312 5.26 1.69 -8.32
CA PRO A 312 5.90 0.37 -8.37
C PRO A 312 4.99 -0.81 -8.00
N GLU A 313 3.96 -0.56 -7.19
CA GLU A 313 2.91 -1.52 -6.85
C GLU A 313 1.98 -1.86 -8.03
N PHE A 314 1.93 -1.00 -9.05
CA PHE A 314 1.19 -1.20 -10.28
C PHE A 314 2.08 -1.81 -11.38
N ARG A 315 3.22 -1.17 -11.68
CA ARG A 315 4.25 -1.69 -12.61
C ARG A 315 5.58 -0.99 -12.41
N GLN A 316 6.67 -1.62 -12.88
CA GLN A 316 7.95 -0.93 -13.00
C GLN A 316 8.05 -0.28 -14.38
N ALA A 317 7.79 1.02 -14.42
CA ALA A 317 7.94 1.83 -15.61
C ALA A 317 9.13 2.81 -15.47
N GLU A 318 9.79 3.07 -16.59
CA GLU A 318 10.95 3.96 -16.66
C GLU A 318 10.80 4.91 -17.86
N ILE A 319 11.20 6.17 -17.68
CA ILE A 319 11.31 7.12 -18.79
C ILE A 319 12.57 6.81 -19.58
N THR A 320 12.42 6.66 -20.89
CA THR A 320 13.52 6.47 -21.84
C THR A 320 13.51 7.57 -22.89
N GLY A 321 14.68 7.92 -23.43
CA GLY A 321 14.83 9.00 -24.42
C GLY A 321 15.11 10.38 -23.83
N LEU A 322 15.05 10.55 -22.50
CA LEU A 322 15.40 11.79 -21.82
C LEU A 322 16.63 11.64 -20.91
N ALA A 323 17.41 12.71 -20.80
CA ALA A 323 18.53 12.77 -19.86
C ALA A 323 18.02 13.11 -18.46
N GLN A 324 18.32 12.26 -17.47
CA GLN A 324 18.08 12.57 -16.07
C GLN A 324 19.02 13.70 -15.61
N ILE A 325 18.51 14.65 -14.82
CA ILE A 325 19.25 15.82 -14.33
C ILE A 325 19.20 15.89 -12.80
N ASP A 326 20.23 16.52 -12.20
CA ASP A 326 20.27 16.74 -10.76
C ASP A 326 19.26 17.81 -10.35
N VAL A 327 18.31 17.41 -9.50
CA VAL A 327 17.26 18.27 -8.95
C VAL A 327 17.84 19.52 -8.28
N ALA A 328 19.00 19.43 -7.62
CA ALA A 328 19.63 20.56 -6.94
C ALA A 328 20.05 21.69 -7.88
N GLN A 329 20.22 21.39 -9.18
CA GLN A 329 20.56 22.36 -10.22
C GLN A 329 19.34 22.85 -11.00
N THR A 330 18.12 22.48 -10.57
CA THR A 330 16.87 22.87 -11.23
C THR A 330 16.00 23.73 -10.30
N GLN A 331 15.05 24.46 -10.89
CA GLN A 331 14.06 25.23 -10.12
C GLN A 331 12.70 24.52 -10.05
N VAL A 332 12.68 23.17 -10.09
CA VAL A 332 11.43 22.42 -9.95
C VAL A 332 10.75 22.71 -8.60
N PRO A 333 9.41 22.68 -8.55
CA PRO A 333 8.64 22.84 -7.31
C PRO A 333 9.14 21.94 -6.18
N GLY A 334 9.06 22.44 -4.94
CA GLY A 334 9.57 21.74 -3.75
C GLY A 334 9.02 20.33 -3.58
N GLU A 335 7.71 20.14 -3.82
CA GLU A 335 7.05 18.83 -3.73
C GLU A 335 7.53 17.78 -4.74
N TRP A 336 8.20 18.19 -5.83
CA TRP A 336 8.69 17.28 -6.87
C TRP A 336 10.16 16.92 -6.72
N ARG A 337 10.86 17.54 -5.75
CA ARG A 337 12.32 17.39 -5.61
C ARG A 337 12.76 15.99 -5.17
N SER A 338 11.87 15.20 -4.58
CA SER A 338 12.13 13.81 -4.19
C SER A 338 11.96 12.82 -5.35
N LEU A 339 11.49 13.27 -6.51
CA LEU A 339 11.22 12.44 -7.68
C LEU A 339 12.43 12.46 -8.64
N PRO A 340 12.60 11.42 -9.48
CA PRO A 340 13.49 11.50 -10.62
C PRO A 340 13.02 12.60 -11.59
N VAL A 341 13.94 13.48 -11.98
CA VAL A 341 13.68 14.61 -12.88
C VAL A 341 14.54 14.48 -14.13
N TYR A 342 13.92 14.71 -15.27
CA TYR A 342 14.52 14.62 -16.60
C TYR A 342 14.47 15.99 -17.28
N ARG A 343 15.49 16.28 -18.11
CA ARG A 343 15.42 17.41 -19.05
C ARG A 343 14.69 16.94 -20.30
N TRP A 344 13.55 17.56 -20.58
CA TRP A 344 12.78 17.30 -21.78
C TRP A 344 12.93 18.45 -22.77
N GLU A 345 13.68 18.25 -23.85
CA GLU A 345 13.67 19.14 -25.03
C GLU A 345 12.35 18.93 -25.77
N THR A 346 11.51 19.95 -25.87
CA THR A 346 10.09 19.81 -26.25
C THR A 346 9.88 19.42 -27.72
N ASN A 347 10.93 19.48 -28.54
CA ASN A 347 10.97 18.99 -29.91
C ASN A 347 11.29 17.48 -30.02
N ALA A 348 11.70 16.83 -28.93
CA ALA A 348 12.08 15.42 -28.90
C ALA A 348 10.98 14.57 -28.24
N PRO A 349 10.61 13.43 -28.84
CA PRO A 349 9.73 12.46 -28.20
C PRO A 349 10.45 11.69 -27.10
N PHE A 350 9.69 11.17 -26.13
CA PHE A 350 10.19 10.20 -25.15
C PHE A 350 9.19 9.07 -24.93
N SER A 351 9.63 7.97 -24.31
CA SER A 351 8.79 6.80 -24.08
C SER A 351 8.76 6.40 -22.61
N LEU A 352 7.58 6.04 -22.12
CA LEU A 352 7.41 5.39 -20.82
C LEU A 352 7.44 3.87 -21.05
N VAL A 353 8.59 3.25 -20.78
CA VAL A 353 8.79 1.83 -21.05
C VAL A 353 8.51 1.03 -19.78
N GLU A 354 7.59 0.07 -19.92
CA GLU A 354 7.33 -0.94 -18.90
C GLU A 354 8.46 -1.97 -18.91
N ARG A 355 9.29 -1.98 -17.86
CA ARG A 355 10.37 -2.97 -17.69
C ARG A 355 9.84 -4.29 -17.15
N VAL A 356 8.81 -4.23 -16.32
CA VAL A 356 8.12 -5.39 -15.72
C VAL A 356 6.64 -5.06 -15.56
N ARG A 357 5.76 -5.95 -16.03
CA ARG A 357 4.31 -5.88 -15.77
C ARG A 357 4.02 -6.47 -14.40
N GLY A 358 3.46 -5.66 -13.51
CA GLY A 358 3.10 -6.09 -12.16
C GLY A 358 4.32 -6.27 -11.22
N PRO A 359 4.06 -6.60 -9.95
CA PRO A 359 5.11 -7.08 -9.05
C PRO A 359 5.68 -8.34 -9.72
N GLY A 360 6.96 -8.32 -10.08
CA GLY A 360 7.54 -9.33 -10.96
C GLY A 360 7.32 -10.77 -10.49
N GLU A 361 7.80 -11.72 -11.27
CA GLU A 361 7.96 -13.14 -10.91
C GLU A 361 8.81 -13.38 -9.62
N ARG A 362 9.03 -12.35 -8.79
CA ARG A 362 9.55 -12.38 -7.42
C ARG A 362 8.60 -11.71 -6.43
N GLY A 363 7.30 -11.90 -6.63
CA GLY A 363 6.24 -11.48 -5.72
C GLY A 363 5.35 -12.65 -5.33
N ALA A 364 5.92 -13.84 -5.09
CA ALA A 364 5.23 -14.86 -4.29
C ALA A 364 4.70 -14.13 -3.06
N ALA A 365 3.39 -14.18 -2.83
CA ALA A 365 2.85 -13.67 -1.58
C ALA A 365 3.55 -14.48 -0.49
N PRO A 366 4.34 -13.87 0.42
CA PRO A 366 5.31 -14.62 1.17
C PRO A 366 4.64 -15.57 2.13
N ILE A 367 4.71 -16.85 1.79
CA ILE A 367 4.18 -17.92 2.64
C ILE A 367 5.31 -18.35 3.56
N ALA A 368 5.07 -18.15 4.86
CA ALA A 368 5.85 -18.77 5.91
C ALA A 368 5.21 -20.11 6.28
N ILE A 369 6.02 -21.17 6.28
CA ILE A 369 5.61 -22.52 6.66
C ILE A 369 6.38 -22.92 7.92
N GLN A 370 5.65 -23.23 8.99
CA GLN A 370 6.19 -23.83 10.21
C GLN A 370 5.71 -25.27 10.31
N ARG A 371 6.65 -26.22 10.39
CA ARG A 371 6.37 -27.65 10.38
C ARG A 371 6.71 -28.30 11.71
N SER A 372 5.87 -29.21 12.18
CA SER A 372 6.17 -30.09 13.30
C SER A 372 5.95 -31.52 12.84
N LEU A 373 6.98 -32.35 12.95
CA LEU A 373 6.97 -33.74 12.49
C LEU A 373 7.26 -34.65 13.68
N TRP A 374 6.46 -35.70 13.87
CA TRP A 374 6.67 -36.72 14.90
C TRP A 374 6.93 -38.05 14.23
N LEU A 375 8.12 -38.61 14.45
CA LEU A 375 8.43 -39.97 14.01
C LEU A 375 7.73 -40.96 14.94
N ASP A 376 7.01 -41.91 14.35
CA ASP A 376 6.39 -42.99 15.10
C ASP A 376 7.43 -43.84 15.82
N GLU A 377 7.07 -44.48 16.93
CA GLU A 377 8.00 -45.27 17.75
C GLU A 377 8.66 -46.43 16.97
N ASP A 378 7.98 -46.97 15.96
CA ASP A 378 8.50 -48.01 15.08
C ASP A 378 9.36 -47.48 13.91
N GLY A 379 9.46 -46.15 13.78
CA GLY A 379 10.28 -45.46 12.79
C GLY A 379 9.73 -45.50 11.37
N LYS A 380 8.50 -45.98 11.14
CA LYS A 380 7.97 -46.25 9.78
C LYS A 380 7.14 -45.14 9.18
N ALA A 381 6.66 -44.20 9.98
CA ALA A 381 5.81 -43.12 9.52
C ALA A 381 6.01 -41.85 10.36
N LEU A 382 5.58 -40.72 9.79
CA LEU A 382 5.56 -39.43 10.46
C LEU A 382 4.12 -38.94 10.58
N THR A 383 3.78 -38.39 11.73
CA THR A 383 2.65 -37.44 11.82
C THR A 383 3.18 -36.04 11.60
N PHE A 384 2.54 -35.24 10.75
CA PHE A 384 2.92 -33.84 10.55
C PHE A 384 1.79 -32.90 10.93
N GLN A 385 2.18 -31.74 11.46
CA GLN A 385 1.33 -30.57 11.60
C GLN A 385 2.07 -29.37 11.03
N ASP A 386 1.53 -28.81 9.97
CA ASP A 386 2.08 -27.67 9.27
C ASP A 386 1.19 -26.45 9.48
N ARG A 387 1.78 -25.31 9.82
CA ARG A 387 1.13 -23.99 9.84
C ARG A 387 1.63 -23.17 8.67
N LEU A 388 0.71 -22.77 7.79
CA LEU A 388 0.99 -21.92 6.64
C LEU A 388 0.41 -20.54 6.92
N SER A 389 1.21 -19.49 6.75
CA SER A 389 0.76 -18.12 7.01
C SER A 389 1.34 -17.14 6.00
N GLY A 390 0.57 -16.10 5.67
CA GLY A 390 1.02 -15.06 4.74
C GLY A 390 -0.14 -14.32 4.08
N PRO A 391 0.13 -13.21 3.37
CA PRO A 391 -0.86 -12.60 2.51
C PRO A 391 -1.20 -13.51 1.32
N LEU A 392 -2.43 -13.41 0.80
CA LEU A 392 -2.84 -14.01 -0.47
C LEU A 392 -3.40 -12.91 -1.36
N ARG A 393 -2.89 -12.81 -2.59
CA ARG A 393 -3.32 -11.80 -3.56
C ARG A 393 -4.42 -12.30 -4.48
N GLU A 394 -4.52 -13.61 -4.64
CA GLU A 394 -5.46 -14.30 -5.51
C GLU A 394 -6.02 -15.54 -4.80
N ILE A 395 -7.15 -16.03 -5.30
CA ILE A 395 -7.69 -17.32 -4.88
C ILE A 395 -6.67 -18.39 -5.23
N ARG A 396 -6.22 -19.15 -4.23
CA ARG A 396 -5.14 -20.12 -4.40
C ARG A 396 -5.52 -21.45 -3.78
N ARG A 397 -5.13 -22.53 -4.46
CA ARG A 397 -5.20 -23.90 -3.94
C ARG A 397 -3.83 -24.32 -3.42
N PHE A 398 -3.82 -24.96 -2.26
CA PHE A 398 -2.63 -25.56 -1.66
C PHE A 398 -2.76 -27.08 -1.73
N ASP A 399 -1.94 -27.70 -2.55
CA ASP A 399 -1.85 -29.15 -2.67
C ASP A 399 -0.69 -29.69 -1.83
N ALA A 400 -0.95 -30.80 -1.12
CA ALA A 400 0.08 -31.50 -0.38
C ALA A 400 1.14 -32.09 -1.33
N ALA A 401 2.39 -32.17 -0.87
CA ALA A 401 3.46 -32.84 -1.59
C ALA A 401 3.19 -34.35 -1.72
N GLU A 402 3.92 -35.01 -2.61
CA GLU A 402 3.83 -36.47 -2.76
C GLU A 402 4.25 -37.17 -1.45
N GLY A 403 3.49 -38.19 -1.04
CA GLY A 403 3.66 -38.89 0.24
C GLY A 403 2.98 -38.23 1.45
N HIS A 404 2.50 -36.99 1.33
CA HIS A 404 1.78 -36.29 2.40
C HIS A 404 0.28 -36.56 2.34
N LEU A 405 -0.17 -37.50 3.16
CA LEU A 405 -1.58 -37.81 3.33
C LEU A 405 -2.25 -36.78 4.24
N LEU A 406 -2.91 -35.80 3.62
CA LEU A 406 -3.60 -34.74 4.33
C LEU A 406 -4.85 -35.26 5.04
N GLY A 407 -4.93 -35.07 6.36
CA GLY A 407 -6.01 -35.59 7.19
C GLY A 407 -7.04 -34.55 7.60
N SER A 408 -6.60 -33.35 7.99
CA SER A 408 -7.48 -32.23 8.35
C SER A 408 -6.82 -30.89 8.05
N VAL A 409 -7.64 -29.88 7.74
CA VAL A 409 -7.18 -28.50 7.52
C VAL A 409 -8.16 -27.54 8.17
N THR A 410 -7.61 -26.53 8.85
CA THR A 410 -8.35 -25.34 9.26
C THR A 410 -7.72 -24.11 8.61
N VAL A 411 -8.52 -23.15 8.18
CA VAL A 411 -8.07 -21.85 7.63
C VAL A 411 -8.76 -20.75 8.41
N ASN A 412 -7.98 -19.85 9.02
CA ASN A 412 -8.45 -18.79 9.90
C ASN A 412 -9.39 -19.33 11.01
N GLY A 413 -9.05 -20.50 11.57
CA GLY A 413 -9.86 -21.20 12.59
C GLY A 413 -11.10 -21.92 12.07
N VAL A 414 -11.39 -21.86 10.76
CA VAL A 414 -12.54 -22.52 10.15
C VAL A 414 -12.11 -23.81 9.45
N PRO A 415 -12.66 -24.99 9.80
CA PRO A 415 -12.35 -26.24 9.12
C PRO A 415 -12.67 -26.18 7.62
N GLN A 416 -11.76 -26.72 6.81
CA GLN A 416 -11.88 -26.74 5.34
C GLN A 416 -12.07 -28.17 4.83
N LEU A 417 -12.78 -28.31 3.72
CA LEU A 417 -12.92 -29.58 3.01
C LEU A 417 -11.64 -29.88 2.23
N ILE A 418 -11.05 -31.06 2.46
CA ILE A 418 -9.95 -31.56 1.63
C ILE A 418 -10.52 -32.15 0.36
N THR A 419 -10.09 -31.63 -0.77
CA THR A 419 -10.49 -32.06 -2.12
C THR A 419 -9.26 -32.54 -2.88
N HIS A 420 -9.45 -33.32 -3.95
CA HIS A 420 -8.35 -33.82 -4.78
C HIS A 420 -8.24 -32.98 -6.05
N ASN A 421 -7.01 -32.60 -6.42
CA ASN A 421 -6.76 -31.85 -7.64
C ASN A 421 -7.13 -32.71 -8.87
N PRO A 422 -7.94 -32.22 -9.83
CA PRO A 422 -8.34 -32.99 -11.00
C PRO A 422 -7.17 -33.39 -11.93
N ASP A 423 -6.12 -32.58 -12.01
CA ASP A 423 -5.02 -32.79 -12.96
C ASP A 423 -3.95 -33.77 -12.46
N GLY A 424 -3.91 -34.02 -11.14
CA GLY A 424 -2.84 -34.84 -10.53
C GLY A 424 -3.23 -35.58 -9.25
N GLY A 425 -4.51 -35.56 -8.86
CA GLY A 425 -5.04 -36.29 -7.70
C GLY A 425 -4.52 -35.83 -6.34
N ALA A 426 -3.70 -34.78 -6.25
CA ALA A 426 -3.12 -34.36 -4.97
C ALA A 426 -4.20 -33.85 -4.01
N PRO A 427 -4.24 -34.31 -2.74
CA PRO A 427 -5.15 -33.78 -1.74
C PRO A 427 -4.73 -32.37 -1.35
N GLY A 428 -5.71 -31.48 -1.18
CA GLY A 428 -5.45 -30.07 -0.91
C GLY A 428 -6.71 -29.29 -0.58
N PHE A 429 -6.55 -27.99 -0.37
CA PHE A 429 -7.62 -27.07 0.01
C PHE A 429 -7.50 -25.75 -0.74
N GLU A 430 -8.63 -25.07 -0.93
CA GLU A 430 -8.70 -23.78 -1.61
C GLU A 430 -8.87 -22.65 -0.59
N VAL A 431 -8.15 -21.55 -0.78
CA VAL A 431 -8.21 -20.37 0.07
C VAL A 431 -8.67 -19.18 -0.76
N ARG A 432 -9.75 -18.57 -0.31
CA ARG A 432 -10.39 -17.42 -0.98
C ARG A 432 -10.29 -16.12 -0.17
N SER A 433 -9.62 -16.15 0.97
CA SER A 433 -9.38 -14.98 1.83
C SER A 433 -8.06 -14.29 1.46
N PRO A 434 -7.96 -12.96 1.64
CA PRO A 434 -6.73 -12.20 1.37
C PRO A 434 -5.60 -12.47 2.36
N SER A 435 -5.88 -13.22 3.43
CA SER A 435 -4.90 -13.70 4.40
C SER A 435 -5.00 -15.22 4.55
N LEU A 436 -3.83 -15.86 4.61
CA LEU A 436 -3.66 -17.27 4.94
C LEU A 436 -3.22 -17.38 6.40
N ASP A 437 -3.98 -18.15 7.18
CA ASP A 437 -3.54 -18.73 8.43
C ASP A 437 -4.13 -20.14 8.51
N ALA A 438 -3.41 -21.10 7.96
CA ALA A 438 -3.87 -22.48 7.86
C ALA A 438 -3.10 -23.39 8.81
N VAL A 439 -3.81 -24.31 9.48
CA VAL A 439 -3.20 -25.43 10.20
C VAL A 439 -3.67 -26.71 9.53
N ALA A 440 -2.71 -27.47 9.03
CA ALA A 440 -2.90 -28.71 8.29
C ALA A 440 -2.24 -29.86 9.05
N THR A 441 -2.98 -30.95 9.26
CA THR A 441 -2.47 -32.14 9.95
C THR A 441 -2.63 -33.36 9.06
N GLY A 442 -1.62 -34.24 9.03
CA GLY A 442 -1.65 -35.43 8.21
C GLY A 442 -0.59 -36.47 8.58
N ARG A 443 -0.43 -37.46 7.70
CA ARG A 443 0.51 -38.56 7.83
C ARG A 443 1.46 -38.62 6.64
N ILE A 444 2.69 -39.05 6.87
CA ILE A 444 3.62 -39.47 5.83
C ILE A 444 3.90 -40.93 6.11
N GLU A 445 3.43 -41.79 5.23
CA GLU A 445 3.70 -43.22 5.29
C GLU A 445 5.00 -43.50 4.54
N ASP A 446 5.87 -44.32 5.13
CA ASP A 446 7.17 -44.69 4.56
C ASP A 446 7.99 -43.48 4.09
N PRO A 447 8.46 -42.61 5.01
CA PRO A 447 9.11 -41.34 4.68
C PRO A 447 10.45 -41.49 3.92
N GLY A 448 10.93 -42.72 3.72
CA GLY A 448 12.15 -43.01 2.98
C GLY A 448 13.37 -42.28 3.55
N THR A 449 14.29 -41.89 2.66
CA THR A 449 15.51 -41.13 3.00
C THR A 449 15.44 -39.65 2.61
N SER A 450 14.35 -39.23 1.96
CA SER A 450 14.16 -37.88 1.45
C SER A 450 12.75 -37.37 1.74
N LEU A 451 12.65 -36.19 2.32
CA LEU A 451 11.38 -35.54 2.62
C LEU A 451 11.27 -34.23 1.82
N PRO A 452 10.12 -33.94 1.18
CA PRO A 452 9.82 -32.63 0.63
C PRO A 452 10.00 -31.55 1.71
N ALA A 453 10.85 -30.55 1.42
CA ALA A 453 11.21 -29.52 2.39
C ALA A 453 9.99 -28.72 2.88
N THR A 454 9.14 -28.26 1.97
CA THR A 454 7.91 -27.52 2.31
C THR A 454 6.78 -28.43 2.78
N GLY A 455 6.69 -29.65 2.23
CA GLY A 455 5.52 -30.53 2.41
C GLY A 455 4.33 -30.17 1.53
N TRP A 456 4.48 -29.16 0.66
CA TRP A 456 3.43 -28.62 -0.21
C TRP A 456 3.94 -28.47 -1.63
N LYS A 457 3.05 -28.57 -2.62
CA LYS A 457 3.32 -28.13 -4.01
C LYS A 457 3.23 -26.62 -4.13
N ALA A 458 3.95 -25.92 -3.25
CA ALA A 458 4.04 -24.49 -3.15
C ALA A 458 5.39 -24.11 -2.56
N ASP A 459 5.97 -23.03 -3.08
CA ASP A 459 7.19 -22.45 -2.54
C ASP A 459 6.91 -21.76 -1.20
N ALA A 460 7.93 -21.77 -0.33
CA ALA A 460 7.92 -21.08 0.94
C ALA A 460 9.07 -20.06 0.95
N ASP A 461 8.76 -18.81 1.28
CA ASP A 461 9.78 -17.79 1.47
C ASP A 461 10.49 -17.94 2.82
N ARG A 462 9.80 -18.53 3.80
CA ARG A 462 10.38 -18.91 5.08
C ARG A 462 9.90 -20.30 5.46
N LEU A 463 10.84 -21.17 5.78
CA LEU A 463 10.58 -22.53 6.21
C LEU A 463 11.24 -22.78 7.57
N GLY A 464 10.45 -23.16 8.56
CA GLY A 464 10.91 -23.60 9.86
C GLY A 464 10.34 -24.98 10.17
N GLY A 465 11.11 -25.83 10.85
CA GLY A 465 10.71 -27.20 11.15
C GLY A 465 11.23 -27.71 12.48
N THR A 466 10.46 -28.57 13.14
CA THR A 466 10.91 -29.34 14.31
C THR A 466 10.60 -30.82 14.08
N LEU A 467 11.60 -31.68 14.24
CA LEU A 467 11.45 -33.13 14.09
C LEU A 467 11.54 -33.80 15.46
N HIS A 468 10.40 -34.18 16.00
CA HIS A 468 10.30 -34.94 17.24
C HIS A 468 10.68 -36.41 16.99
N LEU A 469 11.74 -36.85 17.66
CA LEU A 469 12.22 -38.23 17.60
C LEU A 469 11.85 -38.99 18.87
N PRO A 470 11.28 -40.20 18.76
CA PRO A 470 10.98 -41.01 19.92
C PRO A 470 12.27 -41.53 20.58
N PRO A 471 12.19 -42.03 21.82
CA PRO A 471 13.36 -42.52 22.52
C PRO A 471 14.11 -43.61 21.72
N GLY A 472 15.45 -43.59 21.78
CA GLY A 472 16.30 -44.52 21.03
C GLY A 472 16.63 -44.09 19.59
N TYR A 473 16.03 -43.01 19.09
CA TYR A 473 16.36 -42.45 17.77
C TYR A 473 17.32 -41.26 17.89
N ARG A 474 18.15 -41.09 16.86
CA ARG A 474 19.03 -39.93 16.72
C ARG A 474 19.13 -39.53 15.25
N LEU A 475 18.97 -38.23 14.99
CA LEU A 475 19.22 -37.69 13.67
C LEU A 475 20.72 -37.63 13.42
N PHE A 476 21.19 -38.33 12.37
CA PHE A 476 22.60 -38.31 11.99
C PHE A 476 22.97 -36.98 11.32
N ALA A 477 22.21 -36.58 10.30
CA ALA A 477 22.37 -35.34 9.56
C ALA A 477 21.05 -34.97 8.86
N MET A 478 20.85 -33.68 8.58
CA MET A 478 19.74 -33.19 7.76
C MET A 478 20.29 -32.29 6.64
N PRO A 479 20.78 -32.89 5.54
CA PRO A 479 21.30 -32.12 4.41
C PRO A 479 20.16 -31.36 3.70
N GLY A 480 20.47 -30.19 3.16
CA GLY A 480 19.52 -29.35 2.42
C GLY A 480 18.81 -28.27 3.25
N ALA A 481 18.99 -28.28 4.58
CA ALA A 481 18.62 -27.16 5.44
C ALA A 481 19.76 -26.13 5.52
N ASP A 482 19.43 -24.85 5.51
CA ASP A 482 20.41 -23.76 5.66
C ASP A 482 21.07 -23.77 7.04
N TYR A 483 20.29 -24.16 8.06
CA TYR A 483 20.73 -24.28 9.44
C TYR A 483 19.97 -25.41 10.14
N THR A 484 20.69 -26.24 10.90
CA THR A 484 20.11 -27.30 11.73
C THR A 484 20.66 -27.20 13.15
N ASN A 485 19.86 -27.64 14.12
CA ASN A 485 20.25 -27.75 15.51
C ASN A 485 19.73 -29.09 16.03
N GLY A 486 20.60 -29.94 16.57
CA GLY A 486 20.24 -31.22 17.18
C GLY A 486 20.72 -32.47 16.45
N ASP A 487 21.08 -32.39 15.16
CA ASP A 487 21.68 -33.52 14.45
C ASP A 487 23.13 -33.78 14.88
N TRP A 488 23.58 -35.03 14.77
CA TRP A 488 24.91 -35.43 15.25
C TRP A 488 26.05 -34.80 14.44
N LEU A 489 25.90 -34.63 13.12
CA LEU A 489 26.97 -34.21 12.23
C LEU A 489 27.27 -32.71 12.38
N THR A 490 26.25 -31.86 12.51
CA THR A 490 26.42 -30.40 12.67
C THR A 490 26.71 -29.97 14.11
N ALA A 491 26.52 -30.86 15.09
CA ALA A 491 26.82 -30.59 16.50
C ALA A 491 28.33 -30.35 16.78
N TRP A 492 29.22 -30.74 15.87
CA TRP A 492 30.67 -30.58 16.01
C TRP A 492 31.10 -29.12 15.84
N SER A 493 31.71 -28.54 16.88
CA SER A 493 32.42 -27.26 16.74
C SER A 493 33.84 -27.45 16.22
N LEU A 494 34.47 -26.35 15.78
CA LEU A 494 35.88 -26.34 15.39
C LEU A 494 36.80 -26.83 16.52
N LEU A 495 36.48 -26.48 17.77
CA LEU A 495 37.22 -26.94 18.95
C LEU A 495 37.04 -28.45 19.14
N ASP A 496 35.83 -28.97 18.96
CA ASP A 496 35.54 -30.40 19.12
C ASP A 496 36.29 -31.24 18.09
N LEU A 497 36.32 -30.79 16.83
CA LEU A 497 37.09 -31.43 15.78
C LEU A 497 38.60 -31.38 16.07
N PHE A 498 39.10 -30.24 16.55
CA PHE A 498 40.50 -30.12 16.97
C PHE A 498 40.85 -31.10 18.10
N LEU A 499 40.00 -31.21 19.13
CA LEU A 499 40.20 -32.14 20.25
C LEU A 499 40.12 -33.60 19.79
N LEU A 500 39.17 -33.95 18.92
CA LEU A 500 39.07 -35.29 18.32
C LEU A 500 40.34 -35.65 17.54
N LEU A 501 40.83 -34.74 16.69
CA LEU A 501 42.03 -34.95 15.90
C LEU A 501 43.29 -35.02 16.77
N LEU A 502 43.43 -34.12 17.76
CA LEU A 502 44.55 -34.12 18.70
C LEU A 502 44.61 -35.43 19.49
N PHE A 503 43.47 -35.87 20.03
CA PHE A 503 43.36 -37.13 20.76
C PHE A 503 43.73 -38.31 19.87
N THR A 504 43.12 -38.39 18.68
CA THR A 504 43.32 -39.46 17.72
C THR A 504 44.78 -39.55 17.26
N LEU A 505 45.39 -38.41 16.93
CA LEU A 505 46.78 -38.33 16.46
C LEU A 505 47.77 -38.68 17.59
N ALA A 506 47.48 -38.26 18.82
CA ALA A 506 48.30 -38.63 19.98
C ALA A 506 48.28 -40.15 20.20
N VAL A 507 47.10 -40.79 20.17
CA VAL A 507 46.99 -42.25 20.29
C VAL A 507 47.68 -42.95 19.11
N PHE A 508 47.48 -42.47 17.90
CA PHE A 508 48.14 -42.96 16.69
C PHE A 508 49.66 -42.95 16.85
N ARG A 509 50.23 -41.85 17.34
CA ARG A 509 51.68 -41.71 17.49
C ARG A 509 52.26 -42.57 18.62
N LEU A 510 51.48 -42.83 19.66
CA LEU A 510 51.88 -43.60 20.85
C LEU A 510 51.71 -45.12 20.67
N ARG A 511 50.71 -45.57 19.91
CA ARG A 511 50.30 -46.99 19.83
C ARG A 511 50.08 -47.52 18.41
N GLY A 512 50.22 -46.68 17.38
CA GLY A 512 50.11 -47.07 15.97
C GLY A 512 48.71 -46.89 15.37
N PHE A 513 48.58 -47.26 14.10
CA PHE A 513 47.40 -47.00 13.27
C PHE A 513 46.09 -47.56 13.83
N LEU A 514 46.05 -48.85 14.15
CA LEU A 514 44.83 -49.51 14.64
C LEU A 514 44.30 -48.89 15.94
N ALA A 515 45.20 -48.54 16.86
CA ALA A 515 44.83 -47.88 18.10
C ALA A 515 44.29 -46.46 17.86
N GLY A 516 44.90 -45.71 16.92
CA GLY A 516 44.39 -44.41 16.48
C GLY A 516 42.99 -44.51 15.88
N LEU A 517 42.74 -45.49 15.01
CA LEU A 517 41.42 -45.71 14.40
C LEU A 517 40.35 -46.05 15.44
N LEU A 518 40.67 -46.94 16.39
CA LEU A 518 39.77 -47.28 17.50
C LEU A 518 39.49 -46.07 18.40
N ALA A 519 40.52 -45.25 18.68
CA ALA A 519 40.38 -44.02 19.45
C ALA A 519 39.48 -43.00 18.73
N PHE A 520 39.65 -42.84 17.42
CA PHE A 520 38.80 -41.97 16.59
C PHE A 520 37.33 -42.40 16.67
N ALA A 521 37.05 -43.68 16.45
CA ALA A 521 35.69 -44.20 16.48
C ALA A 521 35.06 -44.10 17.89
N ALA A 522 35.77 -44.55 18.92
CA ALA A 522 35.25 -44.57 20.29
C ALA A 522 35.06 -43.15 20.86
N PHE A 523 36.06 -42.28 20.68
CA PHE A 523 35.97 -40.90 21.15
C PHE A 523 34.95 -40.11 20.34
N GLY A 524 34.96 -40.26 19.01
CA GLY A 524 34.03 -39.58 18.10
C GLY A 524 32.58 -39.91 18.40
N LEU A 525 32.22 -41.19 18.48
CA LEU A 525 30.83 -41.61 18.75
C LEU A 525 30.37 -41.20 20.16
N ALA A 526 31.24 -41.30 21.17
CA ALA A 526 30.90 -40.93 22.54
C ALA A 526 30.92 -39.41 22.79
N TYR A 527 31.54 -38.61 21.92
CA TYR A 527 31.88 -37.21 22.22
C TYR A 527 30.66 -36.39 22.64
N HIS A 528 29.61 -36.37 21.82
CA HIS A 528 28.40 -35.60 22.08
C HIS A 528 27.40 -36.27 23.03
N GLU A 529 27.70 -37.46 23.54
CA GLU A 529 26.78 -38.17 24.44
C GLU A 529 26.75 -37.55 25.85
N PRO A 530 25.58 -37.49 26.49
CA PRO A 530 25.42 -37.07 27.88
C PRO A 530 26.32 -37.83 28.85
N GLY A 531 27.13 -37.10 29.63
CA GLY A 531 28.01 -37.70 30.63
C GLY A 531 29.20 -38.48 30.06
N SER A 532 29.53 -38.30 28.78
CA SER A 532 30.74 -38.91 28.21
C SER A 532 32.01 -38.39 28.90
N PRO A 533 33.01 -39.25 29.19
CA PRO A 533 34.19 -38.87 29.95
C PRO A 533 35.24 -38.10 29.12
N ARG A 534 34.81 -37.10 28.34
CA ARG A 534 35.57 -36.35 27.30
C ARG A 534 36.97 -35.96 27.77
N PHE A 535 37.04 -35.25 28.89
CA PHE A 535 38.30 -34.73 29.41
C PHE A 535 39.18 -35.80 30.05
N SER A 536 38.60 -36.84 30.65
CA SER A 536 39.35 -37.93 31.28
C SER A 536 40.21 -38.69 30.25
N TRP A 537 39.72 -38.86 29.02
CA TRP A 537 40.49 -39.44 27.91
C TRP A 537 41.74 -38.60 27.58
N LEU A 538 41.58 -37.28 27.50
CA LEU A 538 42.66 -36.34 27.19
C LEU A 538 43.69 -36.25 28.32
N VAL A 539 43.21 -36.17 29.57
CA VAL A 539 44.08 -36.10 30.76
C VAL A 539 44.95 -37.35 30.90
N LEU A 540 44.43 -38.53 30.52
CA LEU A 540 45.21 -39.77 30.53
C LEU A 540 46.35 -39.78 29.50
N LEU A 541 46.23 -39.08 28.38
CA LEU A 541 47.28 -39.06 27.35
C LEU A 541 48.58 -38.42 27.86
N ILE A 542 48.48 -37.40 28.70
CA ILE A 542 49.63 -36.63 29.21
C ILE A 542 50.63 -37.54 29.94
N PRO A 543 50.25 -38.27 31.02
CA PRO A 543 51.18 -39.14 31.71
C PRO A 543 51.58 -40.37 30.88
N VAL A 544 50.72 -40.86 29.97
CA VAL A 544 51.09 -41.96 29.05
C VAL A 544 52.21 -41.54 28.11
N ALA A 545 52.14 -40.33 27.55
CA ALA A 545 53.19 -39.77 26.70
C ALA A 545 54.48 -39.51 27.51
N LEU A 546 54.38 -38.91 28.70
CA LEU A 546 55.53 -38.63 29.56
C LEU A 546 56.30 -39.90 29.95
N VAL A 547 55.60 -40.99 30.32
CA VAL A 547 56.23 -42.27 30.66
C VAL A 547 56.97 -42.87 29.47
N SER A 548 56.53 -42.62 28.23
CA SER A 548 57.16 -43.14 27.02
C SER A 548 58.48 -42.44 26.66
N VAL A 549 58.68 -41.20 27.12
CA VAL A 549 59.84 -40.36 26.78
C VAL A 549 60.84 -40.24 27.94
N LEU A 550 60.38 -40.29 29.20
CA LEU A 550 61.24 -40.06 30.36
C LEU A 550 62.21 -41.24 30.61
N PRO A 551 63.49 -40.96 30.91
CA PRO A 551 64.46 -41.98 31.30
C PRO A 551 64.11 -42.59 32.67
N ALA A 552 64.69 -43.75 32.99
CA ALA A 552 64.48 -44.41 34.28
C ALA A 552 64.91 -43.50 35.45
N GLY A 553 64.01 -43.24 36.40
CA GLY A 553 64.27 -42.34 37.52
C GLY A 553 63.00 -41.92 38.27
N ARG A 554 63.16 -41.05 39.26
CA ARG A 554 62.08 -40.58 40.15
C ARG A 554 60.92 -39.95 39.38
N TRP A 555 61.20 -39.11 38.38
CA TRP A 555 60.18 -38.44 37.58
C TRP A 555 59.37 -39.38 36.70
N ARG A 556 59.98 -40.45 36.17
CA ARG A 556 59.26 -41.50 35.44
C ARG A 556 58.32 -42.27 36.37
N ASN A 557 58.72 -42.51 37.62
CA ASN A 557 57.85 -43.17 38.62
C ASN A 557 56.65 -42.27 38.99
N VAL A 558 56.85 -40.96 39.13
CA VAL A 558 55.75 -39.99 39.33
C VAL A 558 54.79 -39.98 38.14
N ALA A 559 55.30 -39.90 36.90
CA ALA A 559 54.47 -39.96 35.70
C ALA A 559 53.70 -41.29 35.58
N ASN A 560 54.31 -42.41 36.00
CA ASN A 560 53.65 -43.71 36.02
C ASN A 560 52.55 -43.79 37.10
N GLY A 561 52.76 -43.18 38.27
CA GLY A 561 51.71 -43.02 39.29
C GLY A 561 50.55 -42.16 38.76
N GLY A 562 50.86 -41.04 38.13
CA GLY A 562 49.88 -40.15 37.47
C GLY A 562 49.08 -40.85 36.37
N LYS A 563 49.73 -41.72 35.58
CA LYS A 563 49.06 -42.56 34.58
C LYS A 563 47.99 -43.46 35.21
N TRP A 564 48.33 -44.18 36.29
CA TRP A 564 47.38 -45.06 36.95
C TRP A 564 46.26 -44.30 37.66
N ALA A 565 46.55 -43.15 38.25
CA ALA A 565 45.53 -42.26 38.81
C ALA A 565 44.57 -41.74 37.73
N ALA A 566 45.08 -41.24 36.61
CA ALA A 566 44.25 -40.80 35.48
C ALA A 566 43.44 -41.95 34.87
N ALA A 567 44.01 -43.17 34.80
CA ALA A 567 43.30 -44.35 34.34
C ALA A 567 42.17 -44.74 35.30
N ALA A 568 42.37 -44.65 36.61
CA ALA A 568 41.34 -44.88 37.61
C ALA A 568 40.20 -43.86 37.50
N ILE A 569 40.51 -42.57 37.32
CA ILE A 569 39.52 -41.52 37.08
C ILE A 569 38.72 -41.81 35.80
N LEU A 570 39.41 -42.17 34.71
CA LEU A 570 38.75 -42.55 33.47
C LEU A 570 37.80 -43.73 33.71
N LEU A 571 38.24 -44.81 34.37
CA LEU A 571 37.39 -45.97 34.67
C LEU A 571 36.17 -45.62 35.51
N VAL A 572 36.33 -44.82 36.58
CA VAL A 572 35.23 -44.37 37.44
C VAL A 572 34.22 -43.53 36.67
N SER A 573 34.67 -42.72 35.71
CA SER A 573 33.78 -41.93 34.85
C SER A 573 33.16 -42.73 33.70
N LEU A 574 33.89 -43.71 33.15
CA LEU A 574 33.48 -44.52 32.00
C LEU A 574 32.46 -45.60 32.37
N ALA A 575 32.60 -46.24 33.54
CA ALA A 575 31.69 -47.28 33.99
C ALA A 575 30.20 -46.84 34.04
N PRO A 576 29.83 -45.72 34.71
CA PRO A 576 28.45 -45.26 34.73
C PRO A 576 27.98 -44.76 33.36
N PHE A 577 28.87 -44.19 32.55
CA PHE A 577 28.55 -43.81 31.17
C PHE A 577 28.19 -45.04 30.33
N ALA A 578 29.04 -46.06 30.32
CA ALA A 578 28.82 -47.30 29.57
C ALA A 578 27.55 -48.02 30.03
N ALA A 579 27.31 -48.08 31.35
CA ALA A 579 26.07 -48.65 31.89
C ALA A 579 24.82 -47.92 31.38
N ARG A 580 24.83 -46.59 31.32
CA ARG A 580 23.73 -45.79 30.77
C ARG A 580 23.54 -45.99 29.26
N GLN A 581 24.63 -46.07 28.51
CA GLN A 581 24.57 -46.32 27.06
C GLN A 581 24.00 -47.71 26.76
N ILE A 582 24.44 -48.75 27.48
CA ILE A 582 23.87 -50.10 27.36
C ILE A 582 22.39 -50.11 27.78
N GLN A 583 22.04 -49.41 28.87
CA GLN A 583 20.66 -49.28 29.31
C GLN A 583 19.78 -48.61 28.24
N ALA A 584 20.26 -47.55 27.59
CA ALA A 584 19.51 -46.86 26.53
C ALA A 584 19.31 -47.73 25.29
N VAL A 585 20.22 -48.67 25.00
CA VAL A 585 20.05 -49.64 23.90
C VAL A 585 18.99 -50.69 24.23
N ILE A 586 18.95 -51.18 25.47
CA ILE A 586 18.00 -52.24 25.89
C ILE A 586 16.63 -51.65 26.24
N PHE A 587 16.61 -50.48 26.85
CA PHE A 587 15.43 -49.77 27.34
C PHE A 587 15.45 -48.31 26.84
N PRO A 588 15.21 -48.09 25.55
CA PRO A 588 15.26 -46.75 24.95
C PRO A 588 14.34 -45.75 25.65
N GLN A 589 13.19 -46.19 26.18
CA GLN A 589 12.26 -45.37 26.96
C GLN A 589 12.86 -44.75 28.24
N LEU A 590 14.01 -45.25 28.72
CA LEU A 590 14.73 -44.72 29.89
C LEU A 590 15.86 -43.76 29.51
N GLU A 591 15.99 -43.42 28.23
CA GLU A 591 16.95 -42.45 27.76
C GLU A 591 16.83 -41.13 28.56
N ARG A 592 17.93 -40.39 28.69
CA ARG A 592 17.91 -39.10 29.37
C ARG A 592 18.39 -38.05 28.40
N ILE A 593 17.53 -37.08 28.12
CA ILE A 593 17.94 -35.89 27.38
C ILE A 593 18.52 -34.92 28.38
N SER A 594 19.72 -34.44 28.09
CA SER A 594 20.31 -33.37 28.89
C SER A 594 19.64 -32.06 28.49
N SER A 595 18.78 -31.50 29.33
CA SER A 595 18.28 -30.14 29.23
C SER A 595 19.37 -29.11 29.58
N TYR A 596 20.61 -29.33 29.12
CA TYR A 596 21.70 -28.37 29.30
C TYR A 596 21.70 -27.47 28.08
N GLY A 597 20.90 -26.39 28.15
CA GLY A 597 21.06 -25.25 27.26
C GLY A 597 22.52 -24.83 27.31
N GLY A 598 23.23 -25.05 26.19
CA GLY A 598 24.60 -24.60 26.05
C GLY A 598 24.63 -23.10 26.25
N TRP A 599 25.52 -22.65 27.14
CA TRP A 599 25.97 -21.25 27.14
C TRP A 599 26.50 -20.93 25.75
N ARG A 600 25.72 -20.21 24.94
CA ARG A 600 26.20 -19.66 23.68
C ARG A 600 25.65 -18.26 23.48
N ASN A 601 26.61 -17.37 23.22
CA ASN A 601 26.53 -15.93 23.06
C ASN A 601 25.41 -15.45 22.13
N ASP A 602 24.49 -14.66 22.69
CA ASP A 602 23.74 -13.63 21.97
C ASP A 602 24.72 -12.56 21.48
N TYR A 603 25.31 -12.78 20.31
CA TYR A 603 25.87 -11.71 19.48
C TYR A 603 25.69 -12.11 18.01
N ASP A 604 24.44 -12.15 17.57
CA ASP A 604 24.10 -11.72 16.21
C ASP A 604 22.61 -11.30 16.14
N GLY A 605 22.36 -10.17 15.51
CA GLY A 605 21.10 -9.42 15.56
C GLY A 605 19.95 -10.04 14.78
N GLY A 606 19.40 -11.15 15.27
CA GLY A 606 18.14 -11.73 14.81
C GLY A 606 17.01 -11.44 15.80
N ALA A 607 15.96 -10.74 15.35
CA ALA A 607 14.80 -10.38 16.14
C ALA A 607 14.26 -11.55 16.98
N ALA A 608 14.33 -11.41 18.30
CA ALA A 608 13.66 -12.28 19.25
C ALA A 608 12.14 -12.12 19.07
N PHE A 609 11.50 -13.11 18.46
CA PHE A 609 10.06 -13.25 18.54
C PHE A 609 9.73 -13.82 19.93
N PRO A 610 8.81 -13.20 20.70
CA PRO A 610 8.36 -13.78 21.95
C PRO A 610 7.70 -15.13 21.66
N SER A 611 8.16 -16.15 22.37
CA SER A 611 7.49 -17.45 22.45
C SER A 611 6.02 -17.22 22.73
N SER A 612 5.18 -17.59 21.77
CA SER A 612 3.74 -17.67 21.96
C SER A 612 3.46 -18.57 23.17
N ALA A 613 2.76 -18.03 24.14
CA ALA A 613 2.06 -18.81 25.15
C ALA A 613 0.61 -18.98 24.67
N PRO A 614 0.22 -20.12 24.07
CA PRO A 614 -1.17 -20.54 24.02
C PRO A 614 -1.37 -21.48 25.21
N ILE A 615 -2.35 -21.30 26.09
CA ILE A 615 -3.66 -21.94 25.92
C ILE A 615 -4.73 -21.31 26.85
N GLN A 616 -4.36 -20.50 27.85
CA GLN A 616 -5.33 -20.04 28.87
C GLN A 616 -6.22 -18.86 28.45
N MET A 617 -5.89 -18.12 27.38
CA MET A 617 -6.72 -16.98 26.94
C MET A 617 -7.86 -17.39 25.99
N ALA A 618 -7.71 -18.48 25.25
CA ALA A 618 -8.72 -18.98 24.32
C ALA A 618 -9.90 -19.67 25.05
N GLU A 619 -9.63 -20.29 26.20
CA GLU A 619 -10.64 -20.97 27.01
C GLU A 619 -11.57 -19.97 27.72
N ASN A 620 -11.04 -18.81 28.13
CA ASN A 620 -11.82 -17.75 28.77
C ASN A 620 -12.66 -16.94 27.77
N MET A 621 -12.20 -16.72 26.53
CA MET A 621 -12.99 -16.05 25.49
C MET A 621 -14.14 -16.92 24.94
N ALA A 622 -13.97 -18.25 24.95
CA ALA A 622 -15.02 -19.17 24.53
C ALA A 622 -16.21 -19.18 25.52
N GLN A 623 -15.93 -19.04 26.82
CA GLN A 623 -16.97 -19.00 27.87
C GLN A 623 -17.76 -17.68 27.88
N ASP A 624 -17.13 -16.53 27.60
CA ASP A 624 -17.82 -15.23 27.53
C ASP A 624 -18.65 -15.04 26.26
N SER A 625 -18.36 -15.78 25.18
CA SER A 625 -19.12 -15.70 23.94
C SER A 625 -20.46 -16.47 23.96
N ALA A 626 -20.64 -17.37 24.93
CA ALA A 626 -21.83 -18.21 25.06
C ALA A 626 -23.00 -17.50 25.77
N SER A 627 -22.75 -16.39 26.46
CA SER A 627 -23.75 -15.65 27.26
C SER A 627 -24.36 -14.43 26.56
N LEU A 628 -23.92 -14.07 25.34
CA LEU A 628 -24.41 -12.90 24.60
C LEU A 628 -24.97 -13.26 23.21
N ARG A 629 -26.00 -14.12 23.15
CA ARG A 629 -26.84 -14.25 21.94
C ARG A 629 -28.33 -14.25 22.28
N LYS A 630 -28.88 -13.04 22.43
CA LYS A 630 -30.31 -12.77 22.23
C LYS A 630 -30.53 -11.33 21.73
N ALA A 631 -30.30 -11.11 20.44
CA ALA A 631 -30.88 -9.98 19.70
C ALA A 631 -30.88 -10.31 18.21
N ALA A 632 -32.05 -10.36 17.60
CA ALA A 632 -32.22 -10.50 16.16
C ALA A 632 -32.24 -9.11 15.51
N PRO A 633 -31.57 -8.89 14.35
CA PRO A 633 -31.88 -7.76 13.48
C PRO A 633 -32.81 -8.19 12.34
N GLN A 634 -33.86 -7.40 12.15
CA GLN A 634 -34.82 -7.47 11.05
C GLN A 634 -34.19 -6.97 9.73
N GLY A 635 -34.50 -7.71 8.66
CA GLY A 635 -34.90 -7.20 7.34
C GLY A 635 -34.08 -6.11 6.65
N GLY A 636 -33.10 -6.51 5.84
CA GLY A 636 -32.53 -5.71 4.75
C GLY A 636 -32.57 -6.50 3.44
N LYS A 637 -33.26 -5.97 2.41
CA LYS A 637 -33.48 -6.60 1.10
C LYS A 637 -32.16 -6.89 0.37
N LYS A 638 -31.94 -8.16 0.02
CA LYS A 638 -30.87 -8.62 -0.88
C LYS A 638 -31.27 -8.44 -2.34
N LEU A 639 -30.64 -7.49 -3.03
CA LEU A 639 -30.43 -7.52 -4.47
C LEU A 639 -29.01 -8.04 -4.69
N TYR A 640 -28.87 -9.34 -4.90
CA TYR A 640 -27.76 -10.07 -5.56
C TYR A 640 -28.13 -11.56 -5.43
N LYS A 641 -28.99 -12.04 -6.34
CA LYS A 641 -29.16 -13.48 -6.59
C LYS A 641 -28.00 -13.87 -7.51
N ASP A 642 -27.08 -14.67 -6.98
CA ASP A 642 -26.12 -15.56 -7.68
C ASP A 642 -24.84 -15.82 -6.86
N ALA A 643 -24.75 -15.32 -5.62
CA ALA A 643 -23.66 -15.66 -4.68
C ALA A 643 -24.00 -16.81 -3.69
N ASP A 644 -25.06 -17.59 -3.93
CA ASP A 644 -25.51 -18.65 -3.00
C ASP A 644 -24.78 -20.00 -3.16
N ASN A 645 -23.83 -20.13 -4.09
CA ASN A 645 -22.91 -21.29 -4.16
C ASN A 645 -21.65 -21.14 -3.29
N LEU A 646 -21.57 -20.09 -2.45
CA LEU A 646 -20.33 -19.65 -1.78
C LEU A 646 -20.37 -19.71 -0.24
N LYS A 647 -21.32 -20.44 0.35
CA LYS A 647 -21.28 -20.77 1.77
C LYS A 647 -20.89 -22.23 1.92
N ALA A 648 -19.91 -22.50 2.80
CA ALA A 648 -19.59 -23.84 3.25
C ALA A 648 -20.90 -24.58 3.58
N ASP A 649 -21.13 -25.70 2.91
CA ASP A 649 -22.32 -26.51 3.15
C ASP A 649 -22.32 -26.91 4.64
N PRO A 650 -23.30 -26.46 5.44
CA PRO A 650 -23.38 -26.82 6.86
C PRO A 650 -23.51 -28.33 7.09
N LYS A 651 -23.82 -29.10 6.04
CA LYS A 651 -23.89 -30.57 6.03
C LYS A 651 -22.64 -31.24 5.47
N ALA A 652 -21.62 -30.48 5.04
CA ALA A 652 -20.38 -31.06 4.58
C ALA A 652 -19.72 -31.87 5.71
N VAL A 653 -19.43 -33.14 5.45
CA VAL A 653 -18.68 -33.99 6.36
C VAL A 653 -17.21 -33.60 6.26
N ILE A 654 -16.70 -32.94 7.29
CA ILE A 654 -15.31 -32.47 7.34
C ILE A 654 -14.42 -33.56 7.96
N GLN A 655 -13.29 -33.85 7.32
CA GLN A 655 -12.34 -34.83 7.84
C GLN A 655 -11.65 -34.32 9.13
N THR A 656 -11.59 -35.18 10.15
CA THR A 656 -11.00 -34.84 11.46
C THR A 656 -9.49 -35.07 11.53
N GLY A 657 -8.91 -35.79 10.57
CA GLY A 657 -7.48 -36.10 10.50
C GLY A 657 -6.98 -37.06 11.59
N PRO A 658 -5.67 -37.38 11.60
CA PRO A 658 -5.05 -38.18 12.66
C PRO A 658 -4.91 -37.38 13.97
N GLY A 659 -4.76 -38.09 15.09
CA GLY A 659 -4.40 -37.46 16.36
C GLY A 659 -2.98 -36.89 16.32
N VAL A 660 -2.80 -35.65 16.79
CA VAL A 660 -1.49 -35.00 16.88
C VAL A 660 -0.81 -35.44 18.19
N PRO A 661 0.39 -36.06 18.12
CA PRO A 661 1.12 -36.41 19.33
C PRO A 661 1.53 -35.17 20.12
N ASN A 662 1.52 -35.26 21.45
CA ASN A 662 1.90 -34.17 22.36
C ASN A 662 3.21 -34.45 23.14
N TRP A 663 3.87 -35.57 22.86
CA TRP A 663 5.13 -35.91 23.50
C TRP A 663 6.29 -35.10 22.89
N THR A 664 7.29 -34.81 23.72
CA THR A 664 8.53 -34.18 23.28
C THR A 664 9.71 -34.91 23.92
N TRP A 665 10.70 -35.23 23.11
CA TRP A 665 11.92 -35.92 23.52
C TRP A 665 13.12 -35.25 22.84
N ARG A 666 13.78 -35.89 21.87
CA ARG A 666 14.78 -35.23 21.02
C ARG A 666 14.08 -34.47 19.90
N THR A 667 14.58 -33.28 19.58
CA THR A 667 14.04 -32.36 18.57
C THR A 667 15.11 -31.81 17.67
#